data_AF-A0A0P1HLN4-F1
#
_entry.id   AF-A0A0P1HLN4-F1
#
_cell.length_a   1.000
_cell.length_b   1.000
_cell.length_c   1.000
_cell.angle_alpha   90.00
_cell.angle_beta   90.00
_cell.angle_gamma   90.00
#
_symmetry.space_group_name_H-M   'P 1'
#
loop_
_entity.id
_entity.type
_entity.pdbx_description
1 polymer ?
#
loop_
_entity_poly.entity_id
_entity_poly.type
_entity_poly.pdbx_seq_one_letter_code
_entity_poly.pdbx_strand_id
1 'polypeptide(L)'
;MVSIFEGPVDAADSSQTVYSISAGDTFHGHIETGAESDWVKINAEPGRVYEIIITSTFPNRYKSPEIGLEVFSPTDEKYHTVSTISLWSPSENGGVGATMDDRSLQSFFDVSQETPLYVSVTSNYTSQPFDYSVTYVAHGYAFRVRNDNELRGSQWADTFTGRSEAPLVYGGDGDDRFDIGGNATIYGGRGNDYIEAVAGDVLVYGGAGRDRIVTDDGNDTLFGGSGNDFISGLGGDDLTYGGSGNDILHGDHGNDTVFGGEGNDTIVALSGGGADRFFGGKGDDRIKSEIGSVKSYGGAGNDTLTGYYTSVTLHGGSGNDVLKGSLGKDILRGGAGNDRLLAHKGNDTMDGGADYDRADFAAYYYYSFFRSEVTVQNYGNEIRVTGQTNIAPDKYTTWVLRDVEEIRFKDGVYVVSEMEFDPLDTNDTLIGTSKNDTLDGGTLDDYLSGLGGHDRLIAGSGNDTLLGGSGNDTLVAGRGADILKGGAGKDTADYSLAGGYLHIYLDEDLRRGNGGLAEGDRYFSVENVIGGDWGNYISGNDDANRISGGENLDILRGGGGSDTLIGGGEADELEGDGGNDRLFGGAGKDRLDGGHGNDTLLGGSGADRLKGSYGNDTFVFRKGGGADNVLDFLPGEDTLKLDDTLWDRSLTPGQVLNRFGDDSSGRVVLDFGGGDSVTLIGVERVEELENSILIF
;
A
#
# COMPACT_ATOMS: atom_id res chain seq x y z
N MET A 1 37.35 -53.68 -16.14
CA MET A 1 38.61 -53.63 -15.34
C MET A 1 39.60 -54.60 -15.95
N VAL A 2 40.30 -54.15 -16.98
CA VAL A 2 41.52 -54.81 -17.44
C VAL A 2 42.65 -53.82 -17.13
N SER A 3 43.43 -54.11 -16.08
CA SER A 3 44.71 -53.43 -15.84
C SER A 3 45.70 -54.03 -16.84
N ILE A 4 46.23 -53.19 -17.74
CA ILE A 4 47.31 -53.57 -18.63
C ILE A 4 48.53 -52.73 -18.23
N PHE A 5 49.47 -53.41 -17.54
CA PHE A 5 50.80 -53.01 -17.07
C PHE A 5 50.94 -52.30 -15.71
N GLU A 6 51.52 -53.04 -14.74
CA GLU A 6 52.41 -52.52 -13.71
C GLU A 6 53.86 -52.85 -14.12
N GLY A 7 54.70 -51.82 -14.30
CA GLY A 7 56.15 -51.99 -14.45
C GLY A 7 56.84 -50.79 -15.12
N PRO A 8 58.01 -50.33 -14.62
CA PRO A 8 58.72 -49.20 -15.19
C PRO A 8 59.36 -49.59 -16.53
N VAL A 9 59.24 -48.72 -17.54
CA VAL A 9 59.89 -48.90 -18.84
C VAL A 9 61.01 -47.87 -18.97
N ASP A 10 62.26 -48.34 -18.88
CA ASP A 10 63.45 -47.53 -19.17
C ASP A 10 63.59 -47.38 -20.70
N ALA A 11 63.13 -46.25 -21.24
CA ALA A 11 63.34 -45.90 -22.65
C ALA A 11 64.59 -45.02 -22.79
N ALA A 12 65.75 -45.66 -22.93
CA ALA A 12 66.89 -45.00 -23.54
C ALA A 12 66.66 -45.00 -25.05
N ASP A 13 66.47 -43.80 -25.61
CA ASP A 13 66.43 -43.44 -27.04
C ASP A 13 65.03 -43.14 -27.62
N SER A 14 64.98 -41.98 -28.29
CA SER A 14 63.88 -41.19 -28.86
C SER A 14 62.83 -41.95 -29.73
N SER A 15 62.12 -42.92 -29.15
CA SER A 15 61.14 -43.75 -29.87
C SER A 15 59.71 -43.57 -29.34
N GLN A 16 58.80 -43.16 -30.25
CA GLN A 16 57.37 -43.00 -29.98
C GLN A 16 56.77 -44.35 -29.52
N THR A 17 56.10 -44.37 -28.36
CA THR A 17 55.38 -45.56 -27.91
C THR A 17 53.91 -45.45 -28.32
N VAL A 18 53.47 -46.36 -29.19
CA VAL A 18 52.10 -46.37 -29.73
C VAL A 18 51.23 -47.35 -28.95
N TYR A 19 50.17 -46.85 -28.30
CA TYR A 19 49.18 -47.66 -27.60
C TYR A 19 47.89 -47.74 -28.43
N SER A 20 47.64 -48.90 -29.05
CA SER A 20 46.38 -49.18 -29.74
C SER A 20 45.38 -49.82 -28.77
N ILE A 21 44.33 -49.09 -28.41
CA ILE A 21 43.27 -49.58 -27.50
C ILE A 21 42.07 -50.01 -28.35
N SER A 22 41.62 -51.25 -28.20
CA SER A 22 40.42 -51.78 -28.86
C SER A 22 39.26 -51.97 -27.87
N ALA A 23 38.04 -51.78 -28.36
CA ALA A 23 36.78 -51.59 -27.63
C ALA A 23 36.56 -52.44 -26.36
N GLY A 24 36.15 -51.79 -25.26
CA GLY A 24 35.42 -52.46 -24.16
C GLY A 24 35.62 -51.96 -22.73
N ASP A 25 36.61 -51.13 -22.41
CA ASP A 25 36.91 -50.73 -21.03
C ASP A 25 37.28 -49.23 -20.91
N THR A 26 37.01 -48.65 -19.73
CA THR A 26 37.64 -47.39 -19.28
C THR A 26 39.16 -47.61 -19.18
N PHE A 27 39.94 -46.76 -19.84
CA PHE A 27 41.40 -46.83 -19.77
C PHE A 27 41.89 -46.11 -18.51
N HIS A 28 42.39 -46.85 -17.53
CA HIS A 28 43.20 -46.31 -16.44
C HIS A 28 44.64 -46.76 -16.67
N GLY A 29 45.37 -46.01 -17.48
CA GLY A 29 46.80 -46.25 -17.71
C GLY A 29 47.66 -45.41 -16.77
N HIS A 30 48.70 -46.01 -16.19
CA HIS A 30 49.75 -45.29 -15.47
C HIS A 30 50.99 -45.24 -16.37
N ILE A 31 51.35 -44.05 -16.84
CA ILE A 31 52.52 -43.86 -17.72
C ILE A 31 53.61 -43.17 -16.90
N GLU A 32 54.62 -43.94 -16.47
CA GLU A 32 55.86 -43.41 -15.87
C GLU A 32 56.87 -43.14 -16.99
N THR A 33 57.17 -41.87 -17.24
CA THR A 33 58.19 -41.45 -18.23
C THR A 33 59.52 -41.17 -17.53
N GLY A 34 60.59 -41.85 -17.92
CA GLY A 34 61.94 -41.68 -17.35
C GLY A 34 62.90 -40.81 -18.16
N ALA A 35 62.53 -40.43 -19.39
CA ALA A 35 63.42 -39.73 -20.33
C ALA A 35 63.04 -38.25 -20.57
N GLU A 36 64.00 -37.48 -21.10
CA GLU A 36 63.88 -36.01 -21.26
C GLU A 36 62.76 -35.58 -22.24
N SER A 37 62.22 -36.46 -23.10
CA SER A 37 61.01 -36.22 -23.92
C SER A 37 60.40 -37.53 -24.45
N ASP A 38 59.11 -37.80 -24.19
CA ASP A 38 58.42 -39.04 -24.60
C ASP A 38 57.10 -38.74 -25.34
N TRP A 39 56.74 -39.55 -26.33
CA TRP A 39 55.52 -39.39 -27.14
C TRP A 39 54.60 -40.60 -26.97
N VAL A 40 53.34 -40.33 -26.64
CA VAL A 40 52.27 -41.30 -26.43
C VAL A 40 51.22 -41.14 -27.53
N LYS A 41 50.98 -42.21 -28.30
CA LYS A 41 50.00 -42.21 -29.38
C LYS A 41 48.79 -43.08 -29.02
N ILE A 42 47.58 -42.54 -29.16
CA ILE A 42 46.30 -43.18 -28.80
C ILE A 42 45.34 -43.13 -30.00
N ASN A 43 44.72 -44.26 -30.33
CA ASN A 43 43.65 -44.32 -31.34
C ASN A 43 42.28 -44.28 -30.64
N ALA A 44 41.44 -43.28 -30.95
CA ALA A 44 40.12 -43.07 -30.36
C ALA A 44 39.00 -43.20 -31.42
N GLU A 45 37.85 -43.73 -31.01
CA GLU A 45 36.65 -43.84 -31.85
C GLU A 45 35.71 -42.63 -31.63
N PRO A 46 35.06 -42.10 -32.69
CA PRO A 46 34.06 -41.05 -32.56
C PRO A 46 32.89 -41.45 -31.63
N GLY A 47 32.37 -40.48 -30.88
CA GLY A 47 31.19 -40.64 -30.01
C GLY A 47 31.42 -41.34 -28.65
N ARG A 48 32.66 -41.41 -28.13
CA ARG A 48 32.98 -42.07 -26.85
C ARG A 48 33.80 -41.21 -25.89
N VAL A 49 33.73 -41.56 -24.59
CA VAL A 49 34.44 -40.89 -23.48
C VAL A 49 35.73 -41.64 -23.13
N TYR A 50 36.84 -40.90 -23.03
CA TYR A 50 38.15 -41.41 -22.65
C TYR A 50 38.67 -40.63 -21.44
N GLU A 51 39.15 -41.33 -20.40
CA GLU A 51 39.89 -40.74 -19.27
C GLU A 51 41.35 -41.16 -19.43
N ILE A 52 42.30 -40.21 -19.39
CA ILE A 52 43.72 -40.48 -19.52
C ILE A 52 44.43 -39.82 -18.34
N ILE A 53 45.17 -40.60 -17.56
CA ILE A 53 45.93 -40.13 -16.39
C ILE A 53 47.42 -40.30 -16.72
N ILE A 54 48.18 -39.21 -16.66
CA ILE A 54 49.63 -39.23 -16.89
C ILE A 54 50.30 -38.78 -15.59
N THR A 55 51.16 -39.65 -15.03
CA THR A 55 51.88 -39.37 -13.79
C THR A 55 53.38 -39.33 -14.07
N SER A 56 54.02 -38.18 -13.92
CA SER A 56 55.47 -38.09 -14.10
C SER A 56 56.22 -37.99 -12.77
N THR A 57 57.38 -38.65 -12.67
CA THR A 57 58.32 -38.52 -11.56
C THR A 57 59.66 -37.96 -12.06
N PHE A 58 59.96 -36.70 -11.75
CA PHE A 58 61.21 -36.05 -12.20
C PHE A 58 62.25 -35.96 -11.06
N PRO A 59 63.49 -36.46 -11.24
CA PRO A 59 64.51 -36.38 -10.20
C PRO A 59 65.32 -35.07 -10.18
N ASN A 60 65.13 -34.12 -11.11
CA ASN A 60 66.07 -32.98 -11.29
C ASN A 60 65.41 -31.60 -11.47
N ARG A 61 65.87 -30.60 -10.70
CA ARG A 61 65.27 -29.26 -10.53
C ARG A 61 65.45 -28.24 -11.69
N TYR A 62 66.04 -28.61 -12.82
CA TYR A 62 66.57 -27.61 -13.77
C TYR A 62 66.36 -27.88 -15.27
N LYS A 63 65.46 -28.80 -15.66
CA LYS A 63 65.16 -29.03 -17.08
C LYS A 63 63.70 -29.33 -17.34
N SER A 64 63.23 -28.94 -18.52
CA SER A 64 61.84 -28.99 -19.00
C SER A 64 61.62 -30.20 -19.93
N PRO A 65 60.93 -31.26 -19.49
CA PRO A 65 60.63 -32.42 -20.34
C PRO A 65 59.36 -32.23 -21.18
N GLU A 66 59.35 -32.73 -22.41
CA GLU A 66 58.19 -32.68 -23.32
C GLU A 66 57.44 -34.02 -23.36
N ILE A 67 56.12 -34.00 -23.14
CA ILE A 67 55.25 -35.18 -23.32
C ILE A 67 54.30 -34.88 -24.48
N GLY A 68 54.44 -35.58 -25.60
CA GLY A 68 53.54 -35.42 -26.74
C GLY A 68 52.37 -36.41 -26.69
N LEU A 69 51.14 -35.96 -26.89
CA LEU A 69 49.96 -36.81 -27.03
C LEU A 69 49.42 -36.72 -28.47
N GLU A 70 49.32 -37.85 -29.17
CA GLU A 70 48.68 -37.90 -30.49
C GLU A 70 47.39 -38.72 -30.41
N VAL A 71 46.23 -38.11 -30.71
CA VAL A 71 44.93 -38.80 -30.76
C VAL A 71 44.46 -38.97 -32.20
N PHE A 72 44.13 -40.21 -32.61
CA PHE A 72 43.74 -40.55 -33.98
C PHE A 72 42.25 -40.96 -34.06
N SER A 73 41.51 -40.44 -35.05
CA SER A 73 40.17 -40.96 -35.43
C SER A 73 40.28 -41.78 -36.72
N PRO A 74 39.87 -43.06 -36.75
CA PRO A 74 40.02 -43.92 -37.92
C PRO A 74 39.02 -43.66 -39.06
N THR A 75 38.13 -42.67 -38.93
CA THR A 75 37.06 -42.41 -39.93
C THR A 75 37.37 -41.26 -40.89
N ASP A 76 38.44 -40.50 -40.67
CA ASP A 76 38.83 -39.39 -41.53
C ASP A 76 40.30 -39.56 -41.97
N GLU A 77 40.57 -39.71 -43.27
CA GLU A 77 41.91 -39.95 -43.83
C GLU A 77 42.84 -38.70 -43.78
N LYS A 78 42.60 -37.78 -42.84
CA LYS A 78 43.45 -36.60 -42.61
C LYS A 78 44.11 -36.67 -41.24
N TYR A 79 45.41 -36.39 -41.24
CA TYR A 79 46.21 -36.26 -40.03
C TYR A 79 45.73 -35.06 -39.23
N HIS A 80 45.35 -35.27 -37.98
CA HIS A 80 45.06 -34.20 -37.03
C HIS A 80 46.05 -34.32 -35.86
N THR A 81 46.97 -33.37 -35.74
CA THR A 81 47.84 -33.27 -34.57
C THR A 81 47.07 -32.55 -33.48
N VAL A 82 46.73 -33.24 -32.40
CA VAL A 82 46.16 -32.62 -31.21
C VAL A 82 47.32 -32.31 -30.25
N SER A 83 48.03 -31.22 -30.57
CA SER A 83 48.97 -30.46 -29.71
C SER A 83 50.15 -31.16 -28.98
N THR A 84 51.27 -30.43 -28.87
CA THR A 84 52.45 -30.78 -28.06
C THR A 84 52.25 -30.32 -26.61
N ILE A 85 52.53 -31.13 -25.57
CA ILE A 85 52.53 -30.66 -24.16
C ILE A 85 53.97 -30.62 -23.62
N SER A 86 54.57 -29.44 -23.55
CA SER A 86 55.91 -29.25 -22.96
C SER A 86 55.78 -28.87 -21.48
N LEU A 87 56.31 -29.69 -20.55
CA LEU A 87 56.31 -29.43 -19.11
C LEU A 87 57.63 -28.76 -18.67
N TRP A 88 57.58 -27.80 -17.74
CA TRP A 88 58.75 -27.01 -17.32
C TRP A 88 58.70 -26.67 -15.82
N SER A 89 59.85 -26.77 -15.14
CA SER A 89 60.11 -26.24 -13.78
C SER A 89 60.88 -24.91 -13.80
N PRO A 90 60.37 -23.79 -13.26
CA PRO A 90 61.10 -22.53 -13.13
C PRO A 90 61.98 -22.52 -11.89
N SER A 91 63.12 -21.85 -12.03
CA SER A 91 64.07 -21.60 -10.95
C SER A 91 63.49 -20.64 -9.90
N GLU A 92 63.68 -21.04 -8.63
CA GLU A 92 63.58 -20.33 -7.34
C GLU A 92 62.32 -19.51 -6.97
N ASN A 93 61.43 -19.11 -7.88
CA ASN A 93 60.16 -18.45 -7.53
C ASN A 93 58.97 -19.00 -8.34
N GLY A 94 58.40 -20.12 -7.85
CA GLY A 94 56.98 -20.51 -7.95
C GLY A 94 56.34 -20.75 -9.34
N GLY A 95 56.10 -22.02 -9.68
CA GLY A 95 55.04 -22.45 -10.60
C GLY A 95 55.43 -23.57 -11.57
N VAL A 96 54.85 -24.77 -11.50
CA VAL A 96 55.03 -25.79 -12.55
C VAL A 96 54.16 -25.42 -13.75
N GLY A 97 54.73 -25.35 -14.96
CA GLY A 97 54.02 -24.90 -16.17
C GLY A 97 53.98 -25.97 -17.27
N ALA A 98 52.90 -25.98 -18.05
CA ALA A 98 52.75 -26.73 -19.30
C ALA A 98 52.55 -25.74 -20.47
N THR A 99 53.14 -25.99 -21.64
CA THR A 99 52.97 -25.18 -22.86
C THR A 99 52.52 -26.05 -24.03
N MET A 100 51.55 -25.55 -24.82
CA MET A 100 51.20 -26.08 -26.15
C MET A 100 51.55 -25.05 -27.24
N ASP A 101 52.14 -25.48 -28.38
CA ASP A 101 52.43 -24.61 -29.55
C ASP A 101 51.44 -24.95 -30.68
N ASP A 102 50.65 -23.99 -31.16
CA ASP A 102 49.72 -24.15 -32.28
C ASP A 102 50.04 -23.13 -33.39
N ARG A 103 50.34 -23.63 -34.59
CA ARG A 103 50.77 -22.83 -35.76
C ARG A 103 49.91 -23.01 -37.00
N SER A 104 48.65 -23.49 -36.90
CA SER A 104 47.81 -23.60 -38.11
C SER A 104 46.30 -23.74 -37.87
N LEU A 105 45.58 -22.70 -37.44
CA LEU A 105 44.11 -22.71 -37.40
C LEU A 105 43.47 -21.37 -37.82
N GLN A 106 43.63 -20.97 -39.09
CA GLN A 106 42.84 -19.88 -39.68
C GLN A 106 41.94 -20.29 -40.85
N SER A 107 41.71 -21.59 -41.08
CA SER A 107 40.80 -21.99 -42.15
C SER A 107 40.24 -23.39 -41.96
N PHE A 108 38.92 -23.49 -42.10
CA PHE A 108 38.10 -24.71 -42.23
C PHE A 108 37.87 -25.49 -40.94
N PHE A 109 36.60 -25.56 -40.48
CA PHE A 109 35.87 -26.83 -40.32
C PHE A 109 34.39 -26.55 -39.99
N ASP A 110 33.51 -27.05 -40.88
CA ASP A 110 32.08 -27.26 -40.67
C ASP A 110 31.94 -28.78 -40.48
N VAL A 111 31.83 -29.26 -39.24
CA VAL A 111 31.61 -30.68 -38.95
C VAL A 111 30.66 -30.82 -37.77
N SER A 112 29.52 -31.43 -38.06
CA SER A 112 28.33 -31.48 -37.23
C SER A 112 28.20 -32.76 -36.39
N GLN A 113 29.28 -33.39 -35.90
CA GLN A 113 29.16 -34.61 -35.07
C GLN A 113 30.12 -34.69 -33.88
N GLU A 114 29.51 -35.03 -32.74
CA GLU A 114 29.95 -34.98 -31.35
C GLU A 114 31.05 -35.99 -30.99
N THR A 115 32.10 -35.56 -30.29
CA THR A 115 32.88 -36.42 -29.38
C THR A 115 33.60 -35.58 -28.30
N PRO A 116 33.25 -35.71 -27.00
CA PRO A 116 33.96 -35.00 -25.92
C PRO A 116 35.27 -35.72 -25.54
N LEU A 117 36.35 -34.95 -25.33
CA LEU A 117 37.67 -35.46 -24.92
C LEU A 117 37.99 -34.94 -23.50
N TYR A 118 38.19 -35.84 -22.54
CA TYR A 118 38.53 -35.51 -21.15
C TYR A 118 40.03 -35.71 -20.93
N VAL A 119 40.74 -34.65 -20.51
CA VAL A 119 42.17 -34.72 -20.19
C VAL A 119 42.39 -34.24 -18.75
N SER A 120 42.87 -35.14 -17.90
CA SER A 120 43.25 -34.85 -16.51
C SER A 120 44.77 -34.97 -16.37
N VAL A 121 45.42 -33.93 -15.85
CA VAL A 121 46.86 -33.93 -15.59
C VAL A 121 47.09 -33.74 -14.10
N THR A 122 47.63 -34.76 -13.43
CA THR A 122 47.89 -34.75 -11.99
C THR A 122 49.40 -34.73 -11.73
N SER A 123 49.89 -33.74 -10.99
CA SER A 123 51.29 -33.64 -10.57
C SER A 123 51.42 -33.94 -9.07
N ASN A 124 52.05 -35.07 -8.72
CA ASN A 124 52.34 -35.40 -7.33
C ASN A 124 53.70 -34.83 -6.90
N TYR A 125 53.71 -33.64 -6.31
CA TYR A 125 54.89 -33.11 -5.61
C TYR A 125 54.65 -33.11 -4.09
N THR A 126 55.25 -34.07 -3.39
CA THR A 126 55.13 -34.20 -1.93
C THR A 126 56.18 -33.37 -1.21
N SER A 127 55.90 -32.08 -0.99
CA SER A 127 56.36 -31.37 0.20
C SER A 127 55.63 -30.03 0.34
N GLN A 128 54.66 -29.99 1.28
CA GLN A 128 53.70 -28.91 1.62
C GLN A 128 52.34 -29.06 0.90
N PRO A 129 51.19 -28.88 1.59
CA PRO A 129 49.88 -29.25 1.08
C PRO A 129 49.43 -28.22 0.03
N PHE A 130 49.67 -28.52 -1.23
CA PHE A 130 49.07 -27.80 -2.35
C PHE A 130 48.42 -28.84 -3.25
N ASP A 131 47.17 -29.17 -2.96
CA ASP A 131 46.30 -29.96 -3.83
C ASP A 131 45.84 -29.05 -4.98
N TYR A 132 46.60 -29.00 -6.08
CA TYR A 132 46.12 -28.40 -7.32
C TYR A 132 45.66 -29.51 -8.26
N SER A 133 44.35 -29.77 -8.27
CA SER A 133 43.69 -30.46 -9.38
C SER A 133 43.05 -29.40 -10.28
N VAL A 134 43.60 -29.18 -11.46
CA VAL A 134 42.87 -28.46 -12.52
C VAL A 134 42.25 -29.51 -13.41
N THR A 135 40.96 -29.76 -13.23
CA THR A 135 40.19 -30.69 -14.05
C THR A 135 39.59 -29.90 -15.21
N TYR A 136 40.14 -30.09 -16.41
CA TYR A 136 39.55 -29.58 -17.64
C TYR A 136 38.51 -30.57 -18.16
N VAL A 137 37.25 -30.13 -18.24
CA VAL A 137 36.20 -30.86 -18.96
C VAL A 137 35.80 -30.01 -20.15
N ALA A 138 36.52 -30.17 -21.26
CA ALA A 138 36.23 -29.47 -22.50
C ALA A 138 35.24 -30.30 -23.33
N HIS A 139 34.00 -29.83 -23.43
CA HIS A 139 33.08 -30.29 -24.46
C HIS A 139 33.35 -29.49 -25.75
N GLY A 140 34.46 -29.78 -26.44
CA GLY A 140 34.68 -29.29 -27.82
C GLY A 140 35.77 -28.24 -28.05
N TYR A 141 36.79 -28.21 -27.18
CA TYR A 141 38.09 -27.49 -27.26
C TYR A 141 38.14 -26.04 -26.74
N ALA A 142 38.73 -25.86 -25.56
CA ALA A 142 39.32 -24.61 -25.07
C ALA A 142 40.85 -24.77 -24.93
N PHE A 143 41.62 -23.74 -25.30
CA PHE A 143 43.09 -23.74 -25.31
C PHE A 143 43.66 -22.74 -24.28
N ARG A 144 44.78 -23.09 -23.66
CA ARG A 144 45.60 -22.19 -22.82
C ARG A 144 46.94 -21.93 -23.51
N VAL A 145 47.37 -20.67 -23.64
CA VAL A 145 48.75 -20.32 -24.01
C VAL A 145 49.29 -19.15 -23.17
N ARG A 146 50.30 -19.49 -22.36
CA ARG A 146 51.43 -18.70 -21.79
C ARG A 146 51.17 -17.50 -20.87
N ASN A 147 51.73 -17.67 -19.66
CA ASN A 147 52.31 -16.69 -18.71
C ASN A 147 51.45 -15.62 -18.06
N ASP A 148 50.26 -15.35 -18.55
CA ASP A 148 49.33 -14.48 -17.85
C ASP A 148 48.14 -15.34 -17.42
N ASN A 149 47.47 -14.97 -16.34
CA ASN A 149 46.39 -15.74 -15.71
C ASN A 149 45.12 -15.84 -16.59
N GLU A 150 45.23 -15.95 -17.91
CA GLU A 150 44.15 -15.80 -18.89
C GLU A 150 43.66 -17.15 -19.46
N LEU A 151 42.33 -17.33 -19.51
CA LEU A 151 41.60 -18.46 -20.08
C LEU A 151 40.58 -17.94 -21.11
N ARG A 152 40.43 -18.63 -22.24
CA ARG A 152 39.47 -18.28 -23.31
C ARG A 152 38.74 -19.52 -23.81
N GLY A 153 37.42 -19.46 -23.86
CA GLY A 153 36.56 -20.48 -24.44
C GLY A 153 36.27 -20.24 -25.92
N SER A 154 35.31 -21.01 -26.40
CA SER A 154 35.02 -21.29 -27.79
C SER A 154 33.73 -20.58 -28.23
N GLN A 155 33.06 -21.13 -29.24
CA GLN A 155 31.74 -20.66 -29.70
C GLN A 155 30.60 -21.61 -29.27
N TRP A 156 30.93 -22.58 -28.43
CA TRP A 156 30.02 -23.58 -27.88
C TRP A 156 30.09 -23.52 -26.35
N ALA A 157 29.12 -24.16 -25.69
CA ALA A 157 29.09 -24.28 -24.24
C ALA A 157 30.39 -24.87 -23.66
N ASP A 158 31.08 -24.08 -22.85
CA ASP A 158 32.32 -24.40 -22.18
C ASP A 158 32.13 -24.56 -20.66
N THR A 159 33.09 -25.20 -19.99
CA THR A 159 33.10 -25.32 -18.53
C THR A 159 34.49 -25.02 -17.97
N PHE A 160 34.57 -23.98 -17.14
CA PHE A 160 35.79 -23.51 -16.50
C PHE A 160 35.77 -23.83 -15.01
N THR A 161 36.75 -24.58 -14.52
CA THR A 161 36.90 -24.87 -13.08
C THR A 161 38.33 -24.61 -12.60
N GLY A 162 38.50 -24.05 -11.39
CA GLY A 162 39.83 -23.89 -10.79
C GLY A 162 39.94 -22.82 -9.72
N ARG A 163 40.94 -22.93 -8.83
CA ARG A 163 41.16 -22.02 -7.68
C ARG A 163 42.53 -21.34 -7.75
N SER A 164 42.74 -20.53 -8.79
CA SER A 164 43.98 -19.77 -9.01
C SER A 164 43.86 -18.36 -8.43
N GLU A 165 44.95 -17.72 -8.04
CA GLU A 165 44.92 -16.28 -7.75
C GLU A 165 44.77 -15.50 -9.07
N ALA A 166 43.79 -14.58 -9.16
CA ALA A 166 43.63 -13.60 -10.24
C ALA A 166 43.45 -14.14 -11.68
N PRO A 167 42.61 -15.16 -11.95
CA PRO A 167 42.32 -15.56 -13.33
C PRO A 167 41.49 -14.53 -14.10
N LEU A 168 41.83 -14.31 -15.36
CA LEU A 168 41.06 -13.60 -16.38
C LEU A 168 40.42 -14.64 -17.31
N VAL A 169 39.11 -14.78 -17.31
CA VAL A 169 38.41 -15.84 -18.06
C VAL A 169 37.43 -15.22 -19.05
N TYR A 170 37.44 -15.71 -20.29
CA TYR A 170 36.47 -15.38 -21.33
C TYR A 170 35.74 -16.67 -21.75
N GLY A 171 34.40 -16.71 -21.68
CA GLY A 171 33.58 -17.83 -22.14
C GLY A 171 33.49 -17.88 -23.66
N GLY A 172 32.94 -16.83 -24.27
CA GLY A 172 32.88 -16.71 -25.73
C GLY A 172 31.44 -16.64 -26.22
N ASP A 173 31.07 -17.50 -27.16
CA ASP A 173 29.65 -17.72 -27.49
C ASP A 173 29.24 -19.11 -26.97
N GLY A 174 27.97 -19.34 -26.64
CA GLY A 174 27.48 -20.61 -26.06
C GLY A 174 27.03 -20.44 -24.61
N ASP A 175 26.26 -21.41 -24.10
CA ASP A 175 25.81 -21.38 -22.69
C ASP A 175 26.93 -21.94 -21.79
N ASP A 176 27.73 -21.05 -21.20
CA ASP A 176 28.96 -21.42 -20.50
C ASP A 176 28.77 -21.62 -19.00
N ARG A 177 29.68 -22.39 -18.37
CA ARG A 177 29.69 -22.61 -16.92
C ARG A 177 31.03 -22.28 -16.28
N PHE A 178 31.01 -21.49 -15.22
CA PHE A 178 32.19 -21.07 -14.47
C PHE A 178 32.06 -21.49 -13.00
N ASP A 179 33.10 -22.15 -12.48
CA ASP A 179 33.33 -22.49 -11.07
C ASP A 179 34.77 -22.09 -10.73
N ILE A 180 34.99 -20.79 -10.53
CA ILE A 180 36.32 -20.18 -10.42
C ILE A 180 36.51 -19.60 -9.03
N GLY A 181 37.57 -19.99 -8.34
CA GLY A 181 37.90 -19.47 -7.02
C GLY A 181 39.00 -18.40 -7.02
N GLY A 182 38.99 -17.54 -5.99
CA GLY A 182 39.91 -16.42 -5.82
C GLY A 182 39.43 -15.14 -6.52
N ASN A 183 40.10 -14.00 -6.28
CA ASN A 183 39.87 -12.77 -7.03
C ASN A 183 39.96 -13.08 -8.52
N ALA A 184 38.95 -12.82 -9.32
CA ALA A 184 38.90 -13.22 -10.73
C ALA A 184 38.23 -12.13 -11.58
N THR A 185 38.55 -12.10 -12.87
CA THR A 185 37.80 -11.33 -13.87
C THR A 185 37.18 -12.31 -14.86
N ILE A 186 35.86 -12.33 -14.96
CA ILE A 186 35.10 -13.29 -15.77
C ILE A 186 34.28 -12.52 -16.81
N TYR A 187 34.32 -12.97 -18.05
CA TYR A 187 33.46 -12.54 -19.14
C TYR A 187 32.72 -13.76 -19.66
N GLY A 188 31.40 -13.86 -19.48
CA GLY A 188 30.55 -14.93 -20.03
C GLY A 188 30.54 -14.87 -21.55
N GLY A 189 29.98 -13.81 -22.11
CA GLY A 189 30.02 -13.52 -23.55
C GLY A 189 28.63 -13.53 -24.16
N ARG A 190 28.33 -14.41 -25.13
CA ARG A 190 26.96 -14.59 -25.63
C ARG A 190 26.46 -15.97 -25.22
N GLY A 191 25.23 -16.07 -24.75
CA GLY A 191 24.64 -17.32 -24.29
C GLY A 191 23.99 -17.10 -22.94
N ASN A 192 23.39 -18.16 -22.38
CA ASN A 192 22.86 -18.13 -21.03
C ASN A 192 23.89 -18.76 -20.09
N ASP A 193 24.69 -17.91 -19.47
CA ASP A 193 25.87 -18.34 -18.73
C ASP A 193 25.55 -18.61 -17.26
N TYR A 194 26.21 -19.61 -16.67
CA TYR A 194 26.14 -19.93 -15.25
C TYR A 194 27.49 -19.64 -14.61
N ILE A 195 27.57 -18.58 -13.82
CA ILE A 195 28.80 -18.13 -13.18
C ILE A 195 28.67 -18.30 -11.66
N GLU A 196 29.52 -19.16 -11.10
CA GLU A 196 29.70 -19.35 -9.67
C GLU A 196 31.16 -19.04 -9.33
N ALA A 197 31.41 -17.91 -8.67
CA ALA A 197 32.75 -17.53 -8.23
C ALA A 197 32.88 -17.70 -6.72
N VAL A 198 34.01 -18.25 -6.24
CA VAL A 198 34.19 -18.56 -4.81
C VAL A 198 35.40 -17.83 -4.20
N ALA A 199 35.14 -17.05 -3.16
CA ALA A 199 36.07 -16.27 -2.33
C ALA A 199 36.88 -15.16 -3.03
N GLY A 200 36.83 -13.95 -2.45
CA GLY A 200 37.64 -12.80 -2.83
C GLY A 200 36.92 -11.84 -3.79
N ASP A 201 37.44 -10.63 -3.95
CA ASP A 201 36.81 -9.58 -4.77
C ASP A 201 36.88 -9.93 -6.26
N VAL A 202 35.74 -10.16 -6.90
CA VAL A 202 35.63 -10.54 -8.32
C VAL A 202 34.98 -9.47 -9.20
N LEU A 203 35.33 -9.51 -10.49
CA LEU A 203 34.72 -8.69 -11.54
C LEU A 203 34.07 -9.60 -12.59
N VAL A 204 32.75 -9.55 -12.72
CA VAL A 204 32.00 -10.44 -13.61
C VAL A 204 31.22 -9.64 -14.64
N TYR A 205 31.30 -10.04 -15.91
CA TYR A 205 30.45 -9.59 -16.99
C TYR A 205 29.73 -10.81 -17.58
N GLY A 206 28.41 -10.93 -17.42
CA GLY A 206 27.57 -11.98 -18.02
C GLY A 206 27.61 -11.87 -19.54
N GLY A 207 27.17 -10.74 -20.07
CA GLY A 207 27.24 -10.43 -21.49
C GLY A 207 25.85 -10.41 -22.11
N ALA A 208 25.56 -11.29 -23.07
CA ALA A 208 24.28 -11.31 -23.77
C ALA A 208 23.59 -12.66 -23.66
N GLY A 209 22.38 -12.67 -23.09
CA GLY A 209 21.55 -13.83 -22.86
C GLY A 209 21.01 -13.78 -21.43
N ARG A 210 20.42 -14.86 -20.95
CA ARG A 210 19.87 -14.92 -19.59
C ARG A 210 20.90 -15.56 -18.67
N ASP A 211 21.66 -14.72 -18.00
CA ASP A 211 22.79 -15.15 -17.20
C ASP A 211 22.39 -15.37 -15.74
N ARG A 212 23.11 -16.26 -15.08
CA ARG A 212 23.03 -16.50 -13.64
C ARG A 212 24.41 -16.28 -13.05
N ILE A 213 24.55 -15.18 -12.32
CA ILE A 213 25.79 -14.80 -11.63
C ILE A 213 25.55 -14.94 -10.13
N VAL A 214 26.36 -15.79 -9.49
CA VAL A 214 26.40 -15.94 -8.03
C VAL A 214 27.85 -15.93 -7.60
N THR A 215 28.19 -15.04 -6.67
CA THR A 215 29.53 -14.99 -6.08
C THR A 215 29.46 -15.37 -4.60
N ASP A 216 30.54 -15.16 -3.85
CA ASP A 216 30.70 -15.55 -2.44
C ASP A 216 31.13 -14.32 -1.64
N ASP A 217 31.53 -14.46 -0.38
CA ASP A 217 32.05 -13.32 0.39
C ASP A 217 33.20 -12.56 -0.35
N GLY A 218 33.04 -11.27 -0.58
CA GLY A 218 33.95 -10.38 -1.32
C GLY A 218 33.30 -9.02 -1.65
N ASN A 219 34.08 -7.99 -1.98
CA ASN A 219 33.50 -6.76 -2.55
C ASN A 219 33.50 -6.88 -4.07
N ASP A 220 32.40 -7.35 -4.63
CA ASP A 220 32.34 -7.75 -6.02
C ASP A 220 31.80 -6.65 -6.94
N THR A 221 32.14 -6.74 -8.21
CA THR A 221 31.55 -5.91 -9.26
C THR A 221 30.93 -6.79 -10.34
N LEU A 222 29.61 -6.78 -10.44
CA LEU A 222 28.84 -7.72 -11.23
C LEU A 222 28.03 -6.98 -12.30
N PHE A 223 28.11 -7.42 -13.55
CA PHE A 223 27.36 -6.88 -14.68
C PHE A 223 26.60 -8.03 -15.37
N GLY A 224 25.27 -7.97 -15.45
CA GLY A 224 24.45 -8.93 -16.20
C GLY A 224 24.63 -8.74 -17.70
N GLY A 225 24.29 -7.55 -18.20
CA GLY A 225 24.48 -7.17 -19.60
C GLY A 225 23.15 -7.04 -20.32
N SER A 226 22.88 -7.88 -21.33
CA SER A 226 21.60 -7.86 -22.04
C SER A 226 20.88 -9.19 -21.92
N GLY A 227 19.63 -9.18 -21.47
CA GLY A 227 18.80 -10.35 -21.23
C GLY A 227 18.17 -10.26 -19.84
N ASN A 228 17.54 -11.33 -19.37
CA ASN A 228 16.82 -11.31 -18.09
C ASN A 228 17.64 -12.08 -17.05
N ASP A 229 18.51 -11.38 -16.35
CA ASP A 229 19.59 -11.96 -15.57
C ASP A 229 19.20 -12.22 -14.11
N PHE A 230 19.96 -13.11 -13.46
CA PHE A 230 19.91 -13.30 -12.02
C PHE A 230 21.29 -13.00 -11.44
N ILE A 231 21.38 -12.08 -10.48
CA ILE A 231 22.66 -11.67 -9.89
C ILE A 231 22.56 -11.64 -8.36
N SER A 232 23.53 -12.26 -7.67
CA SER A 232 23.64 -12.29 -6.21
C SER A 232 25.10 -12.32 -5.78
N GLY A 233 25.52 -11.29 -5.04
CA GLY A 233 26.89 -11.12 -4.54
C GLY A 233 27.16 -11.80 -3.19
N LEU A 234 26.10 -12.16 -2.47
CA LEU A 234 26.13 -12.73 -1.12
C LEU A 234 26.71 -11.80 -0.04
N GLY A 235 28.00 -11.78 0.21
CA GLY A 235 28.57 -11.08 1.37
C GLY A 235 29.62 -10.07 0.97
N GLY A 236 29.60 -8.86 1.52
CA GLY A 236 30.58 -7.81 1.20
C GLY A 236 29.91 -6.59 0.59
N ASP A 237 30.66 -5.52 0.33
CA ASP A 237 30.12 -4.28 -0.23
C ASP A 237 30.15 -4.35 -1.77
N ASP A 238 29.08 -4.82 -2.39
CA ASP A 238 29.01 -5.13 -3.81
C ASP A 238 28.52 -3.97 -4.69
N LEU A 239 28.94 -4.01 -5.97
CA LEU A 239 28.45 -3.14 -7.03
C LEU A 239 27.83 -3.97 -8.16
N THR A 240 26.51 -3.97 -8.26
CA THR A 240 25.76 -4.79 -9.23
C THR A 240 25.03 -3.95 -10.26
N TYR A 241 25.09 -4.36 -11.54
CA TYR A 241 24.34 -3.81 -12.65
C TYR A 241 23.60 -4.93 -13.40
N GLY A 242 22.27 -4.88 -13.51
CA GLY A 242 21.47 -5.80 -14.32
C GLY A 242 21.71 -5.57 -15.82
N GLY A 243 21.43 -4.35 -16.29
CA GLY A 243 21.71 -3.94 -17.66
C GLY A 243 20.42 -3.72 -18.44
N SER A 244 20.16 -4.48 -19.50
CA SER A 244 18.91 -4.38 -20.27
C SER A 244 18.14 -5.69 -20.21
N GLY A 245 16.86 -5.65 -19.88
CA GLY A 245 15.98 -6.80 -19.71
C GLY A 245 15.30 -6.74 -18.34
N ASN A 246 14.58 -7.79 -17.97
CA ASN A 246 13.88 -7.83 -16.69
C ASN A 246 14.67 -8.71 -15.71
N ASP A 247 15.46 -8.07 -14.87
CA ASP A 247 16.48 -8.72 -14.05
C ASP A 247 15.98 -9.02 -12.63
N ILE A 248 16.62 -10.00 -11.98
CA ILE A 248 16.44 -10.31 -10.57
C ILE A 248 17.78 -10.11 -9.87
N LEU A 249 17.86 -9.06 -9.06
CA LEU A 249 19.09 -8.62 -8.41
C LEU A 249 18.94 -8.70 -6.90
N HIS A 250 19.97 -9.21 -6.24
CA HIS A 250 20.00 -9.30 -4.79
C HIS A 250 21.00 -8.31 -4.21
N GLY A 251 20.58 -7.62 -3.15
CA GLY A 251 21.47 -6.75 -2.36
C GLY A 251 22.20 -7.50 -1.25
N ASP A 252 21.77 -8.70 -0.87
CA ASP A 252 22.42 -9.59 0.10
C ASP A 252 22.99 -8.92 1.39
N HIS A 253 24.17 -9.31 1.90
CA HIS A 253 24.79 -8.77 3.13
C HIS A 253 25.93 -7.80 2.79
N GLY A 254 25.90 -6.58 3.33
CA GLY A 254 26.96 -5.61 3.07
C GLY A 254 26.42 -4.21 2.95
N ASN A 255 27.18 -3.28 2.37
CA ASN A 255 26.66 -1.97 1.95
C ASN A 255 26.63 -1.91 0.43
N ASP A 256 25.57 -2.44 -0.14
CA ASP A 256 25.52 -2.78 -1.54
C ASP A 256 24.98 -1.63 -2.40
N THR A 257 25.44 -1.55 -3.64
CA THR A 257 24.89 -0.65 -4.65
C THR A 257 24.42 -1.44 -5.84
N VAL A 258 23.10 -1.49 -6.06
CA VAL A 258 22.47 -2.30 -7.11
C VAL A 258 21.71 -1.41 -8.08
N PHE A 259 21.96 -1.60 -9.37
CA PHE A 259 21.29 -0.93 -10.49
C PHE A 259 20.56 -1.96 -11.35
N GLY A 260 19.24 -1.82 -11.54
CA GLY A 260 18.43 -2.61 -12.48
C GLY A 260 18.82 -2.33 -13.92
N GLY A 261 18.51 -1.13 -14.40
CA GLY A 261 18.91 -0.66 -15.72
C GLY A 261 17.71 -0.33 -16.60
N GLU A 262 17.59 -0.97 -17.76
CA GLU A 262 16.41 -0.87 -18.63
C GLU A 262 15.58 -2.15 -18.55
N GLY A 263 14.27 -2.04 -18.32
CA GLY A 263 13.35 -3.16 -18.21
C GLY A 263 12.69 -3.18 -16.83
N ASN A 264 11.84 -4.16 -16.58
CA ASN A 264 11.06 -4.24 -15.34
C ASN A 264 11.79 -5.15 -14.34
N ASP A 265 12.60 -4.56 -13.49
CA ASP A 265 13.54 -5.25 -12.63
C ASP A 265 12.95 -5.60 -11.26
N THR A 266 13.52 -6.60 -10.61
CA THR A 266 13.20 -6.98 -9.24
C THR A 266 14.46 -6.98 -8.38
N ILE A 267 14.55 -6.05 -7.43
CA ILE A 267 15.66 -5.92 -6.48
C ILE A 267 15.19 -6.36 -5.09
N VAL A 268 15.91 -7.30 -4.48
CA VAL A 268 15.59 -7.86 -3.15
C VAL A 268 16.79 -7.74 -2.22
N ALA A 269 16.64 -7.05 -1.10
CA ALA A 269 17.58 -7.15 0.01
C ALA A 269 17.20 -8.34 0.90
N LEU A 270 18.09 -9.32 1.04
CA LEU A 270 17.92 -10.41 2.00
C LEU A 270 18.44 -9.98 3.38
N SER A 271 18.04 -10.72 4.42
CA SER A 271 18.46 -10.49 5.79
C SER A 271 19.98 -10.49 5.92
N GLY A 272 20.58 -9.37 6.34
CA GLY A 272 22.03 -9.26 6.52
C GLY A 272 22.53 -7.95 7.12
N GLY A 273 21.76 -6.88 6.94
CA GLY A 273 22.08 -5.54 7.46
C GLY A 273 23.08 -4.83 6.57
N GLY A 274 22.88 -3.52 6.40
CA GLY A 274 23.58 -2.75 5.39
C GLY A 274 23.06 -1.33 5.24
N ALA A 275 23.85 -0.47 4.62
CA ALA A 275 23.42 0.85 4.16
C ALA A 275 23.30 0.87 2.63
N ASP A 276 22.39 0.04 2.12
CA ASP A 276 22.28 -0.28 0.70
C ASP A 276 21.63 0.84 -0.11
N ARG A 277 21.98 0.88 -1.40
CA ARG A 277 21.41 1.77 -2.40
C ARG A 277 20.91 0.98 -3.59
N PHE A 278 19.61 1.07 -3.85
CA PHE A 278 18.96 0.38 -4.97
C PHE A 278 18.40 1.39 -5.97
N PHE A 279 18.64 1.13 -7.25
CA PHE A 279 18.18 1.95 -8.36
C PHE A 279 17.49 1.03 -9.38
N GLY A 280 16.19 1.21 -9.61
CA GLY A 280 15.44 0.45 -10.62
C GLY A 280 15.91 0.81 -12.03
N GLY A 281 15.73 2.07 -12.42
CA GLY A 281 16.19 2.58 -13.71
C GLY A 281 15.03 2.98 -14.60
N LYS A 282 14.90 2.40 -15.78
CA LYS A 282 13.74 2.59 -16.66
C LYS A 282 12.93 1.31 -16.67
N GLY A 283 11.61 1.41 -16.54
CA GLY A 283 10.69 0.28 -16.52
C GLY A 283 9.85 0.30 -15.26
N ASP A 284 8.90 -0.62 -15.14
CA ASP A 284 8.07 -0.75 -13.94
C ASP A 284 8.75 -1.70 -12.93
N ASP A 285 9.56 -1.13 -12.02
CA ASP A 285 10.47 -1.85 -11.16
C ASP A 285 9.85 -2.27 -9.81
N ARG A 286 10.42 -3.30 -9.19
CA ARG A 286 10.02 -3.79 -7.87
C ARG A 286 11.21 -3.87 -6.93
N ILE A 287 11.23 -3.01 -5.91
CA ILE A 287 12.30 -2.97 -4.92
C ILE A 287 11.76 -3.33 -3.55
N LYS A 288 12.36 -4.34 -2.90
CA LYS A 288 12.01 -4.78 -1.55
C LYS A 288 13.23 -4.70 -0.63
N SER A 289 13.08 -3.92 0.43
CA SER A 289 14.15 -3.58 1.38
C SER A 289 13.77 -4.05 2.78
N GLU A 290 14.48 -5.06 3.32
CA GLU A 290 14.13 -5.67 4.61
C GLU A 290 14.70 -4.92 5.84
N ILE A 291 16.00 -5.09 6.10
CA ILE A 291 16.69 -4.68 7.34
C ILE A 291 17.93 -3.86 6.99
N GLY A 292 17.98 -2.59 7.39
CA GLY A 292 19.12 -1.70 7.11
C GLY A 292 18.71 -0.26 6.83
N SER A 293 19.66 0.67 6.77
CA SER A 293 19.39 2.06 6.34
C SER A 293 19.37 2.11 4.82
N VAL A 294 18.28 1.63 4.21
CA VAL A 294 18.21 1.45 2.76
C VAL A 294 17.67 2.70 2.07
N LYS A 295 18.30 3.07 0.95
CA LYS A 295 17.80 4.07 0.01
C LYS A 295 17.41 3.40 -1.30
N SER A 296 16.15 3.56 -1.70
CA SER A 296 15.63 2.97 -2.93
C SER A 296 15.12 4.06 -3.86
N TYR A 297 15.47 3.94 -5.14
CA TYR A 297 15.08 4.84 -6.22
C TYR A 297 14.44 3.99 -7.32
N GLY A 298 13.17 4.24 -7.66
CA GLY A 298 12.47 3.57 -8.74
C GLY A 298 13.06 3.99 -10.09
N GLY A 299 12.90 5.26 -10.44
CA GLY A 299 13.44 5.83 -11.67
C GLY A 299 12.33 6.27 -12.59
N ALA A 300 12.25 5.71 -13.80
CA ALA A 300 11.23 6.05 -14.77
C ALA A 300 10.35 4.85 -15.08
N GLY A 301 9.05 4.96 -14.80
CA GLY A 301 8.07 3.87 -14.93
C GLY A 301 7.17 3.87 -13.71
N ASN A 302 6.25 2.91 -13.60
CA ASN A 302 5.35 2.79 -12.45
C ASN A 302 5.94 1.79 -11.46
N ASP A 303 6.70 2.29 -10.51
CA ASP A 303 7.54 1.51 -9.63
C ASP A 303 6.82 1.09 -8.35
N THR A 304 7.25 -0.03 -7.75
CA THR A 304 6.77 -0.48 -6.43
C THR A 304 7.94 -0.66 -5.48
N LEU A 305 8.04 0.24 -4.50
CA LEU A 305 9.10 0.26 -3.50
C LEU A 305 8.51 -0.12 -2.13
N THR A 306 9.09 -1.11 -1.45
CA THR A 306 8.58 -1.59 -0.15
C THR A 306 9.69 -1.75 0.89
N GLY A 307 9.56 -1.06 2.02
CA GLY A 307 10.31 -1.28 3.25
C GLY A 307 9.61 -2.24 4.22
N TYR A 308 10.34 -2.78 5.21
CA TYR A 308 9.77 -3.69 6.21
C TYR A 308 10.00 -3.25 7.66
N TYR A 309 11.25 -3.21 8.16
CA TYR A 309 11.50 -3.14 9.61
C TYR A 309 12.18 -1.87 10.12
N THR A 310 13.00 -1.23 9.31
CA THR A 310 13.85 -0.10 9.69
C THR A 310 13.50 1.14 8.88
N SER A 311 13.91 2.31 9.37
CA SER A 311 13.83 3.56 8.62
C SER A 311 14.34 3.42 7.18
N VAL A 312 13.48 3.70 6.21
CA VAL A 312 13.81 3.69 4.78
C VAL A 312 13.67 5.08 4.16
N THR A 313 14.42 5.30 3.07
CA THR A 313 14.19 6.42 2.16
C THR A 313 13.83 5.89 0.78
N LEU A 314 12.60 6.15 0.33
CA LEU A 314 12.05 5.67 -0.93
C LEU A 314 11.79 6.86 -1.85
N HIS A 315 12.24 6.76 -3.09
CA HIS A 315 12.02 7.74 -4.15
C HIS A 315 11.41 7.03 -5.35
N GLY A 316 10.20 7.38 -5.76
CA GLY A 316 9.52 6.82 -6.92
C GLY A 316 10.22 7.25 -8.21
N GLY A 317 10.14 8.54 -8.53
CA GLY A 317 10.79 9.12 -9.69
C GLY A 317 9.76 9.71 -10.65
N SER A 318 9.64 9.15 -11.85
CA SER A 318 8.60 9.57 -12.81
C SER A 318 7.72 8.41 -13.18
N GLY A 319 6.40 8.58 -13.11
CA GLY A 319 5.40 7.53 -13.33
C GLY A 319 4.41 7.51 -12.17
N ASN A 320 3.53 6.52 -12.12
CA ASN A 320 2.57 6.40 -11.01
C ASN A 320 3.07 5.32 -10.04
N ASP A 321 3.79 5.75 -9.03
CA ASP A 321 4.56 4.87 -8.16
C ASP A 321 3.77 4.45 -6.92
N VAL A 322 4.14 3.30 -6.35
CA VAL A 322 3.62 2.80 -5.08
C VAL A 322 4.77 2.66 -4.08
N LEU A 323 4.80 3.57 -3.11
CA LEU A 323 5.84 3.61 -2.07
C LEU A 323 5.25 3.15 -0.75
N LYS A 324 5.85 2.11 -0.18
CA LYS A 324 5.41 1.50 1.07
C LYS A 324 6.54 1.53 2.08
N GLY A 325 6.38 2.33 3.13
CA GLY A 325 7.26 2.40 4.28
C GLY A 325 7.21 1.16 5.17
N SER A 326 7.72 1.30 6.39
CA SER A 326 8.12 0.28 7.34
C SER A 326 7.58 0.57 8.74
N LEU A 327 8.16 -0.04 9.78
CA LEU A 327 7.86 0.31 11.18
C LEU A 327 8.73 1.45 11.74
N GLY A 328 9.73 1.88 10.98
CA GLY A 328 10.70 2.90 11.36
C GLY A 328 10.26 4.32 11.00
N LYS A 329 11.16 5.30 11.16
CA LYS A 329 10.94 6.67 10.68
C LYS A 329 11.28 6.75 9.19
N ASP A 330 10.28 6.87 8.32
CA ASP A 330 10.48 6.76 6.88
C ASP A 330 10.42 8.10 6.14
N ILE A 331 11.05 8.14 4.96
CA ILE A 331 10.94 9.25 4.00
C ILE A 331 10.49 8.66 2.66
N LEU A 332 9.30 9.02 2.21
CA LEU A 332 8.72 8.59 0.94
C LEU A 332 8.57 9.82 0.04
N ARG A 333 9.10 9.76 -1.17
CA ARG A 333 8.94 10.81 -2.19
C ARG A 333 8.43 10.21 -3.50
N GLY A 334 7.23 10.58 -3.92
CA GLY A 334 6.61 10.13 -5.15
C GLY A 334 7.40 10.59 -6.37
N GLY A 335 7.37 11.89 -6.65
CA GLY A 335 8.10 12.49 -7.75
C GLY A 335 7.15 13.13 -8.75
N ALA A 336 7.09 12.64 -9.97
CA ALA A 336 6.15 13.13 -10.99
C ALA A 336 5.21 12.02 -11.43
N GLY A 337 3.92 12.30 -11.47
CA GLY A 337 2.86 11.34 -11.78
C GLY A 337 1.97 11.12 -10.57
N ASN A 338 0.97 10.24 -10.67
CA ASN A 338 -0.03 10.09 -9.62
C ASN A 338 0.38 8.99 -8.63
N ASP A 339 1.07 9.37 -7.57
CA ASP A 339 1.72 8.42 -6.68
C ASP A 339 0.82 7.97 -5.52
N ARG A 340 1.15 6.80 -4.97
CA ARG A 340 0.49 6.24 -3.78
C ARG A 340 1.51 5.98 -2.68
N LEU A 341 1.36 6.70 -1.58
CA LEU A 341 2.29 6.70 -0.45
C LEU A 341 1.67 5.99 0.76
N LEU A 342 2.34 4.97 1.29
CA LEU A 342 1.91 4.15 2.42
C LEU A 342 3.00 4.09 3.47
N ALA A 343 3.09 5.08 4.37
CA ALA A 343 4.22 5.16 5.29
C ALA A 343 4.26 4.10 6.40
N HIS A 344 3.14 3.42 6.69
CA HIS A 344 3.02 2.48 7.82
C HIS A 344 3.14 3.18 9.20
N LYS A 345 4.01 2.68 10.10
CA LYS A 345 4.14 3.16 11.47
C LYS A 345 5.45 3.91 11.60
N GLY A 346 5.44 4.99 12.36
CA GLY A 346 6.62 5.78 12.66
C GLY A 346 6.41 7.24 12.29
N ASN A 347 7.34 8.09 12.70
CA ASN A 347 7.20 9.52 12.45
C ASN A 347 7.64 9.88 11.03
N ASP A 348 6.81 9.55 10.06
CA ASP A 348 7.23 9.52 8.65
C ASP A 348 7.05 10.85 7.95
N THR A 349 7.79 11.02 6.85
CA THR A 349 7.64 12.14 5.92
C THR A 349 7.24 11.60 4.55
N MET A 350 6.15 12.11 4.00
CA MET A 350 5.63 11.80 2.69
C MET A 350 5.60 13.08 1.85
N ASP A 351 6.05 12.98 0.61
CA ASP A 351 6.11 14.06 -0.37
C ASP A 351 5.58 13.49 -1.69
N GLY A 352 4.41 13.92 -2.15
CA GLY A 352 3.83 13.40 -3.40
C GLY A 352 4.58 13.94 -4.60
N GLY A 353 4.66 15.26 -4.70
CA GLY A 353 5.46 15.94 -5.69
C GLY A 353 4.60 16.62 -6.74
N ALA A 354 4.73 16.22 -8.00
CA ALA A 354 3.97 16.79 -9.10
C ALA A 354 2.85 15.84 -9.54
N ASP A 355 1.72 16.44 -9.94
CA ASP A 355 0.48 15.78 -10.37
C ASP A 355 -0.43 15.43 -9.18
N TYR A 356 -1.17 14.32 -9.20
CA TYR A 356 -2.21 14.01 -8.19
C TYR A 356 -1.79 12.84 -7.31
N ASP A 357 -1.45 13.13 -6.07
CA ASP A 357 -0.86 12.17 -5.15
C ASP A 357 -1.79 11.79 -3.99
N ARG A 358 -1.65 10.54 -3.54
CA ARG A 358 -2.46 9.99 -2.45
C ARG A 358 -1.61 9.43 -1.33
N ALA A 359 -1.83 9.93 -0.12
CA ALA A 359 -1.41 9.26 1.12
C ALA A 359 -2.50 8.28 1.60
N ASP A 360 -2.16 7.01 1.80
CA ASP A 360 -3.12 5.96 2.13
C ASP A 360 -2.89 5.38 3.53
N PHE A 361 -3.79 5.75 4.45
CA PHE A 361 -3.88 5.28 5.82
C PHE A 361 -4.95 4.20 6.01
N ALA A 362 -5.55 3.67 4.95
CA ALA A 362 -6.59 2.64 4.99
C ALA A 362 -6.08 1.25 4.58
N ALA A 363 -4.93 1.18 3.91
CA ALA A 363 -4.46 -0.01 3.21
C ALA A 363 -4.10 -1.22 4.10
N TYR A 364 -3.79 -1.03 5.38
CA TYR A 364 -3.35 -2.12 6.27
C TYR A 364 -4.32 -2.36 7.43
N TYR A 365 -4.95 -3.53 7.48
CA TYR A 365 -6.01 -3.88 8.45
C TYR A 365 -5.66 -3.60 9.93
N TYR A 366 -4.41 -3.79 10.33
CA TYR A 366 -3.95 -3.57 11.71
C TYR A 366 -3.55 -2.11 12.00
N TYR A 367 -3.31 -1.30 10.98
CA TYR A 367 -2.75 0.05 11.06
C TYR A 367 -3.59 1.07 10.29
N SER A 368 -4.83 0.72 9.99
CA SER A 368 -5.77 1.58 9.28
C SER A 368 -6.48 2.49 10.26
N PHE A 369 -6.60 3.77 9.94
CA PHE A 369 -7.26 4.75 10.80
C PHE A 369 -8.60 5.20 10.20
N PHE A 370 -9.60 5.38 11.06
CA PHE A 370 -10.74 6.26 10.77
C PHE A 370 -10.32 7.72 10.96
N ARG A 371 -10.99 8.67 10.29
CA ARG A 371 -10.70 10.10 10.50
C ARG A 371 -10.90 10.52 11.94
N SER A 372 -11.91 9.96 12.61
CA SER A 372 -12.21 10.22 14.03
C SER A 372 -11.13 9.74 15.00
N GLU A 373 -10.15 8.96 14.54
CA GLU A 373 -9.05 8.41 15.36
C GLU A 373 -7.74 9.22 15.24
N VAL A 374 -7.69 10.20 14.33
CA VAL A 374 -6.51 11.02 14.05
C VAL A 374 -6.84 12.50 14.07
N THR A 375 -5.85 13.31 14.39
CA THR A 375 -5.88 14.77 14.19
C THR A 375 -5.16 15.09 12.89
N VAL A 376 -5.77 15.87 12.01
CA VAL A 376 -5.14 16.33 10.77
C VAL A 376 -4.99 17.85 10.85
N GLN A 377 -3.77 18.35 10.73
CA GLN A 377 -3.43 19.76 10.83
C GLN A 377 -2.71 20.21 9.56
N ASN A 378 -3.19 21.24 8.87
CA ASN A 378 -2.52 21.79 7.69
C ASN A 378 -1.73 23.05 8.08
N TYR A 379 -0.43 23.05 7.84
CA TYR A 379 0.48 24.18 8.11
C TYR A 379 0.76 25.02 6.85
N GLY A 380 0.00 24.81 5.77
CA GLY A 380 0.14 25.46 4.47
C GLY A 380 1.24 24.85 3.60
N ASN A 381 2.43 24.61 4.15
CA ASN A 381 3.54 23.96 3.43
C ASN A 381 3.67 22.46 3.72
N GLU A 382 2.92 21.94 4.69
CA GLU A 382 2.85 20.53 5.04
C GLU A 382 1.55 20.25 5.80
N ILE A 383 1.06 19.02 5.72
CA ILE A 383 -0.05 18.51 6.52
C ILE A 383 0.53 17.55 7.55
N ARG A 384 0.13 17.65 8.81
CA ARG A 384 0.47 16.69 9.84
C ARG A 384 -0.75 15.88 10.22
N VAL A 385 -0.66 14.57 10.03
CA VAL A 385 -1.64 13.62 10.56
C VAL A 385 -1.04 13.04 11.84
N THR A 386 -1.76 13.10 12.96
CA THR A 386 -1.30 12.58 14.26
C THR A 386 -2.32 11.59 14.82
N GLY A 387 -1.91 10.36 15.13
CA GLY A 387 -2.79 9.31 15.64
C GLY A 387 -2.19 8.54 16.81
N GLN A 388 -3.03 8.00 17.70
CA GLN A 388 -2.59 7.07 18.75
C GLN A 388 -2.41 5.66 18.16
N THR A 389 -1.27 5.00 18.45
CA THR A 389 -1.08 3.60 18.10
C THR A 389 -0.99 2.74 19.36
N ASN A 390 -1.83 1.71 19.46
CA ASN A 390 -2.00 0.91 20.69
C ASN A 390 -0.84 -0.07 20.98
N ILE A 391 0.32 0.04 20.32
CA ILE A 391 1.42 -0.95 20.41
C ILE A 391 2.79 -0.26 20.23
N ALA A 392 3.50 0.02 21.34
CA ALA A 392 4.88 0.57 21.52
C ALA A 392 4.95 2.01 22.16
N PRO A 393 6.09 2.46 22.73
CA PRO A 393 6.14 3.46 23.82
C PRO A 393 5.87 4.91 23.41
N ASP A 394 5.88 5.20 22.11
CA ASP A 394 5.53 6.52 21.57
C ASP A 394 4.01 6.57 21.41
N LYS A 395 3.36 7.18 22.41
CA LYS A 395 1.90 7.24 22.56
C LYS A 395 1.18 7.85 21.35
N TYR A 396 1.90 8.55 20.48
CA TYR A 396 1.41 9.20 19.26
C TYR A 396 2.42 9.04 18.13
N THR A 397 1.92 8.82 16.92
CA THR A 397 2.69 8.80 15.68
C THR A 397 2.25 10.01 14.85
N THR A 398 3.22 10.75 14.29
CA THR A 398 2.96 11.92 13.44
C THR A 398 3.53 11.71 12.04
N TRP A 399 2.67 11.77 11.05
CA TRP A 399 3.03 11.76 9.63
C TRP A 399 3.02 13.18 9.09
N VAL A 400 4.09 13.57 8.41
CA VAL A 400 4.22 14.87 7.73
C VAL A 400 4.07 14.65 6.23
N LEU A 401 3.04 15.23 5.63
CA LEU A 401 2.72 15.13 4.21
C LEU A 401 3.01 16.46 3.52
N ARG A 402 3.54 16.43 2.31
CA ARG A 402 3.77 17.59 1.45
C ARG A 402 3.33 17.24 0.04
N ASP A 403 2.81 18.21 -0.70
CA ASP A 403 2.44 18.03 -2.10
C ASP A 403 1.60 16.76 -2.30
N VAL A 404 0.53 16.62 -1.50
CA VAL A 404 -0.44 15.50 -1.54
C VAL A 404 -1.84 16.07 -1.64
N GLU A 405 -2.60 15.62 -2.62
CA GLU A 405 -3.96 16.11 -2.92
C GLU A 405 -5.04 15.25 -2.24
N GLU A 406 -4.74 13.99 -1.94
CA GLU A 406 -5.71 13.03 -1.41
C GLU A 406 -5.18 12.29 -0.17
N ILE A 407 -5.97 12.28 0.90
CA ILE A 407 -5.71 11.44 2.08
C ILE A 407 -6.83 10.41 2.20
N ARG A 408 -6.46 9.12 2.21
CA ARG A 408 -7.42 8.03 2.34
C ARG A 408 -7.41 7.44 3.75
N PHE A 409 -8.57 7.45 4.38
CA PHE A 409 -8.86 6.79 5.65
C PHE A 409 -9.86 5.64 5.46
N LYS A 410 -10.11 4.88 6.52
CA LYS A 410 -10.99 3.70 6.48
C LYS A 410 -12.46 4.03 6.24
N ASP A 411 -12.91 5.21 6.68
CA ASP A 411 -14.25 5.76 6.45
C ASP A 411 -14.40 6.47 5.10
N GLY A 412 -13.31 6.71 4.35
CA GLY A 412 -13.38 7.26 3.01
C GLY A 412 -12.21 8.15 2.62
N VAL A 413 -12.35 8.80 1.46
CA VAL A 413 -11.34 9.68 0.84
C VAL A 413 -11.55 11.13 1.23
N TYR A 414 -10.49 11.81 1.64
CA TYR A 414 -10.48 13.22 2.04
C TYR A 414 -9.60 14.01 1.07
N VAL A 415 -10.18 14.99 0.38
CA VAL A 415 -9.45 15.80 -0.61
C VAL A 415 -8.86 17.01 0.11
N VAL A 416 -7.55 17.19 -0.03
CA VAL A 416 -6.80 18.23 0.70
C VAL A 416 -7.22 19.64 0.28
N SER A 417 -7.60 19.85 -0.98
CA SER A 417 -8.12 21.14 -1.44
C SER A 417 -9.48 21.53 -0.84
N GLU A 418 -10.14 20.60 -0.15
CA GLU A 418 -11.38 20.84 0.61
C GLU A 418 -11.09 21.13 2.10
N MET A 419 -9.81 21.13 2.53
CA MET A 419 -9.40 21.65 3.85
C MET A 419 -9.27 23.17 3.78
N GLU A 420 -10.27 23.91 4.23
CA GLU A 420 -10.08 25.30 4.64
C GLU A 420 -9.49 25.31 6.05
N PHE A 421 -8.22 25.68 6.28
CA PHE A 421 -7.73 25.98 7.65
C PHE A 421 -6.47 26.87 7.72
N ASP A 422 -6.45 27.74 8.74
CA ASP A 422 -5.44 28.75 9.13
C ASP A 422 -4.33 28.12 10.00
N PRO A 423 -3.03 28.27 9.67
CA PRO A 423 -1.95 27.44 10.21
C PRO A 423 -1.37 27.85 11.59
N LEU A 424 -2.11 28.55 12.45
CA LEU A 424 -1.59 29.00 13.76
C LEU A 424 -2.42 28.63 15.00
N ASP A 425 -3.65 28.10 14.86
CA ASP A 425 -4.56 27.71 15.96
C ASP A 425 -4.43 28.67 17.15
N THR A 426 -4.66 29.95 16.84
CA THR A 426 -4.87 31.00 17.83
C THR A 426 -6.37 31.17 18.04
N ASN A 427 -6.78 31.99 19.00
CA ASN A 427 -8.14 32.52 18.97
C ASN A 427 -8.34 33.25 17.63
N ASP A 428 -9.09 32.66 16.73
CA ASP A 428 -9.18 33.12 15.36
C ASP A 428 -10.31 34.14 15.19
N THR A 429 -10.15 35.02 14.21
CA THR A 429 -11.17 36.03 13.85
C THR A 429 -11.51 35.84 12.38
N LEU A 430 -12.57 35.08 12.13
CA LEU A 430 -13.05 34.75 10.80
C LEU A 430 -14.20 35.68 10.44
N ILE A 431 -14.06 36.41 9.34
CA ILE A 431 -15.05 37.37 8.86
C ILE A 431 -15.40 37.02 7.43
N GLY A 432 -16.67 36.66 7.22
CA GLY A 432 -17.28 36.40 5.92
C GLY A 432 -17.51 37.67 5.12
N THR A 433 -18.43 37.57 4.17
CA THR A 433 -18.73 38.56 3.14
C THR A 433 -20.22 38.88 3.14
N SER A 434 -20.74 39.54 2.11
CA SER A 434 -22.19 39.76 1.96
C SER A 434 -22.86 38.66 1.12
N LYS A 435 -22.28 37.46 1.08
CA LYS A 435 -22.77 36.28 0.38
C LYS A 435 -22.81 35.12 1.37
N ASN A 436 -23.42 34.01 0.96
CA ASN A 436 -23.39 32.77 1.74
C ASN A 436 -21.96 32.25 1.89
N ASP A 437 -21.48 32.22 3.12
CA ASP A 437 -20.15 31.76 3.49
C ASP A 437 -20.23 30.51 4.39
N THR A 438 -19.15 29.74 4.45
CA THR A 438 -18.95 28.69 5.45
C THR A 438 -17.68 29.01 6.21
N LEU A 439 -17.78 29.21 7.53
CA LEU A 439 -16.65 29.53 8.39
C LEU A 439 -16.54 28.44 9.46
N ASP A 440 -15.33 27.98 9.75
CA ASP A 440 -15.04 26.96 10.76
C ASP A 440 -13.95 27.46 11.70
N GLY A 441 -14.27 27.61 12.99
CA GLY A 441 -13.34 28.08 14.03
C GLY A 441 -12.32 27.03 14.43
N GLY A 442 -12.70 25.75 14.42
CA GLY A 442 -11.78 24.66 14.76
C GLY A 442 -11.61 24.47 16.27
N THR A 443 -10.55 25.00 16.86
CA THR A 443 -10.24 24.82 18.28
C THR A 443 -9.85 26.13 18.94
N LEU A 444 -9.91 26.18 20.28
CA LEU A 444 -9.76 27.38 21.10
C LEU A 444 -10.97 28.33 20.99
N ASP A 445 -10.85 29.53 21.56
CA ASP A 445 -11.96 30.48 21.69
C ASP A 445 -11.97 31.44 20.49
N ASP A 446 -12.85 31.20 19.52
CA ASP A 446 -12.87 31.87 18.22
C ASP A 446 -13.96 32.94 18.08
N TYR A 447 -13.79 33.82 17.11
CA TYR A 447 -14.76 34.83 16.70
C TYR A 447 -15.11 34.67 15.22
N LEU A 448 -16.34 34.26 14.94
CA LEU A 448 -16.87 34.05 13.59
C LEU A 448 -17.97 35.08 13.29
N SER A 449 -17.89 35.74 12.13
CA SER A 449 -18.90 36.69 11.66
C SER A 449 -19.25 36.48 10.19
N GLY A 450 -20.47 36.00 9.90
CA GLY A 450 -20.98 35.80 8.53
C GLY A 450 -21.20 37.11 7.76
N LEU A 451 -21.63 38.16 8.47
CA LEU A 451 -22.05 39.48 7.96
C LEU A 451 -23.38 39.44 7.21
N GLY A 452 -23.42 38.98 5.97
CA GLY A 452 -24.70 38.89 5.26
C GLY A 452 -24.69 37.79 4.24
N GLY A 453 -25.81 37.11 4.06
CA GLY A 453 -25.81 35.83 3.35
C GLY A 453 -26.66 34.84 4.10
N HIS A 454 -26.72 33.60 3.62
CA HIS A 454 -27.21 32.49 4.41
C HIS A 454 -25.99 31.67 4.80
N ASP A 455 -25.43 32.00 5.95
CA ASP A 455 -24.09 31.58 6.34
C ASP A 455 -24.14 30.30 7.19
N ARG A 456 -23.08 29.50 7.10
CA ARG A 456 -22.85 28.36 7.98
C ARG A 456 -21.63 28.64 8.83
N LEU A 457 -21.83 28.81 10.14
CA LEU A 457 -20.77 29.11 11.10
C LEU A 457 -20.58 27.90 12.00
N ILE A 458 -19.40 27.30 11.99
CA ILE A 458 -19.05 26.11 12.78
C ILE A 458 -18.12 26.56 13.91
N ALA A 459 -18.56 26.39 15.15
CA ALA A 459 -17.82 26.82 16.34
C ALA A 459 -16.53 26.01 16.51
N GLY A 460 -16.65 24.71 16.80
CA GLY A 460 -15.51 23.84 17.04
C GLY A 460 -15.36 23.46 18.52
N SER A 461 -14.20 23.69 19.14
CA SER A 461 -13.98 23.44 20.57
C SER A 461 -13.34 24.63 21.25
N GLY A 462 -13.98 25.22 22.25
CA GLY A 462 -13.54 26.38 23.02
C GLY A 462 -14.76 27.25 23.28
N ASN A 463 -14.58 28.45 23.83
CA ASN A 463 -15.70 29.37 24.07
C ASN A 463 -15.81 30.35 22.90
N ASP A 464 -16.63 29.98 21.92
CA ASP A 464 -16.67 30.65 20.63
C ASP A 464 -17.74 31.76 20.62
N THR A 465 -17.57 32.72 19.71
CA THR A 465 -18.59 33.74 19.41
C THR A 465 -18.96 33.69 17.95
N LEU A 466 -20.18 33.25 17.65
CA LEU A 466 -20.73 33.13 16.31
C LEU A 466 -21.74 34.25 16.06
N LEU A 467 -21.51 35.05 15.02
CA LEU A 467 -22.39 36.13 14.57
C LEU A 467 -22.86 35.86 13.14
N GLY A 468 -24.10 35.38 12.96
CA GLY A 468 -24.67 35.12 11.62
C GLY A 468 -24.71 36.41 10.79
N GLY A 469 -25.43 37.41 11.28
CA GLY A 469 -25.51 38.72 10.64
C GLY A 469 -26.87 38.94 10.01
N SER A 470 -26.95 38.94 8.69
CA SER A 470 -28.20 39.16 7.96
C SER A 470 -28.47 38.05 6.98
N GLY A 471 -29.68 37.51 6.99
CA GLY A 471 -30.11 36.34 6.24
C GLY A 471 -30.47 35.21 7.20
N ASN A 472 -30.51 33.99 6.70
CA ASN A 472 -30.94 32.83 7.49
C ASN A 472 -29.73 31.95 7.69
N ASP A 473 -29.12 32.05 8.86
CA ASP A 473 -27.83 31.49 9.16
C ASP A 473 -27.97 30.19 9.95
N THR A 474 -27.00 29.29 9.77
CA THR A 474 -26.88 28.05 10.54
C THR A 474 -25.65 28.14 11.43
N LEU A 475 -25.87 28.15 12.73
CA LEU A 475 -24.86 28.23 13.78
C LEU A 475 -24.66 26.83 14.37
N VAL A 476 -23.63 26.14 13.91
CA VAL A 476 -23.32 24.77 14.35
C VAL A 476 -22.52 24.86 15.63
N ALA A 477 -23.13 24.35 16.70
CA ALA A 477 -22.57 24.45 18.04
C ALA A 477 -21.36 23.52 18.23
N GLY A 478 -20.45 23.97 19.10
CA GLY A 478 -19.20 23.30 19.41
C GLY A 478 -19.17 22.76 20.83
N ARG A 479 -17.98 22.41 21.32
CA ARG A 479 -17.75 22.19 22.75
C ARG A 479 -17.33 23.49 23.39
N GLY A 480 -17.95 23.86 24.49
CA GLY A 480 -17.52 24.98 25.32
C GLY A 480 -18.71 25.83 25.69
N ALA A 481 -18.48 27.03 26.24
CA ALA A 481 -19.55 27.95 26.58
C ALA A 481 -19.63 29.05 25.52
N ASP A 482 -20.43 28.78 24.48
CA ASP A 482 -20.44 29.57 23.25
C ASP A 482 -21.46 30.72 23.30
N ILE A 483 -21.26 31.70 22.43
CA ILE A 483 -22.24 32.76 22.16
C ILE A 483 -22.73 32.59 20.72
N LEU A 484 -23.97 32.14 20.57
CA LEU A 484 -24.62 31.99 19.27
C LEU A 484 -25.57 33.15 19.04
N LYS A 485 -25.24 34.01 18.06
CA LYS A 485 -26.07 35.14 17.68
C LYS A 485 -26.44 35.08 16.21
N GLY A 486 -27.70 34.77 15.90
CA GLY A 486 -28.19 34.65 14.53
C GLY A 486 -28.21 36.02 13.84
N GLY A 487 -29.01 36.94 14.35
CA GLY A 487 -29.06 38.30 13.84
C GLY A 487 -30.38 38.60 13.16
N ALA A 488 -30.35 39.01 11.90
CA ALA A 488 -31.53 39.41 11.16
C ALA A 488 -31.93 38.34 10.14
N GLY A 489 -33.00 37.60 10.44
CA GLY A 489 -33.61 36.64 9.52
C GLY A 489 -34.23 35.51 10.30
N LYS A 490 -34.07 34.28 9.83
CA LYS A 490 -34.50 33.07 10.54
C LYS A 490 -33.30 32.17 10.77
N ASP A 491 -32.72 32.25 11.95
CA ASP A 491 -31.43 31.66 12.24
C ASP A 491 -31.60 30.35 13.01
N THR A 492 -30.68 29.41 12.80
CA THR A 492 -30.78 28.04 13.32
C THR A 492 -29.56 27.70 14.16
N ALA A 493 -29.77 27.36 15.43
CA ALA A 493 -28.76 26.68 16.22
C ALA A 493 -28.82 25.17 15.94
N ASP A 494 -27.71 24.61 15.45
CA ASP A 494 -27.60 23.23 15.01
C ASP A 494 -26.75 22.43 16.01
N TYR A 495 -27.42 21.54 16.75
CA TYR A 495 -26.84 20.60 17.71
C TYR A 495 -26.96 19.14 17.24
N SER A 496 -27.17 18.90 15.94
CA SER A 496 -27.35 17.55 15.39
C SER A 496 -26.19 16.58 15.68
N LEU A 497 -24.99 17.09 15.98
CA LEU A 497 -23.81 16.30 16.33
C LEU A 497 -23.61 16.09 17.84
N ALA A 498 -24.57 16.49 18.68
CA ALA A 498 -24.45 16.37 20.12
C ALA A 498 -24.43 14.91 20.61
N GLY A 499 -23.41 14.59 21.42
CA GLY A 499 -23.21 13.26 22.00
C GLY A 499 -23.87 13.04 23.37
N GLY A 500 -24.95 13.76 23.70
CA GLY A 500 -25.65 13.64 24.99
C GLY A 500 -26.87 14.56 25.11
N TYR A 501 -27.61 14.45 26.23
CA TYR A 501 -28.81 15.23 26.53
C TYR A 501 -28.57 16.74 26.45
N LEU A 502 -29.51 17.46 25.82
CA LEU A 502 -29.46 18.92 25.65
C LEU A 502 -30.62 19.60 26.37
N HIS A 503 -30.36 20.70 27.07
CA HIS A 503 -31.37 21.56 27.69
C HIS A 503 -31.20 22.99 27.16
N ILE A 504 -31.96 23.36 26.14
CA ILE A 504 -31.85 24.63 25.40
C ILE A 504 -33.06 25.52 25.70
N TYR A 505 -32.80 26.78 26.05
CA TYR A 505 -33.82 27.80 26.29
C TYR A 505 -33.53 29.03 25.43
N LEU A 506 -34.39 29.32 24.46
CA LEU A 506 -34.31 30.52 23.61
C LEU A 506 -35.03 31.73 24.22
N ASP A 507 -35.90 31.51 25.23
CA ASP A 507 -36.65 32.56 25.91
C ASP A 507 -35.74 33.69 26.44
N GLU A 508 -36.26 34.92 26.48
CA GLU A 508 -35.47 36.10 26.83
C GLU A 508 -34.95 36.09 28.29
N ASP A 509 -35.59 35.33 29.17
CA ASP A 509 -35.31 35.31 30.61
C ASP A 509 -34.15 34.39 30.97
N LEU A 510 -33.89 33.34 30.16
CA LEU A 510 -32.85 32.35 30.42
C LEU A 510 -31.73 32.40 29.38
N ARG A 511 -32.04 32.43 28.07
CA ARG A 511 -31.08 32.41 26.93
C ARG A 511 -29.85 31.53 27.18
N ARG A 512 -30.07 30.27 27.53
CA ARG A 512 -28.99 29.38 27.99
C ARG A 512 -29.12 27.96 27.50
N GLY A 513 -27.98 27.33 27.25
CA GLY A 513 -27.84 25.90 27.06
C GLY A 513 -27.28 25.22 28.31
N ASN A 514 -27.70 23.98 28.58
CA ASN A 514 -27.09 23.10 29.57
C ASN A 514 -27.03 21.67 29.01
N GLY A 515 -26.05 20.88 29.42
CA GLY A 515 -25.88 19.49 29.01
C GLY A 515 -25.30 19.34 27.59
N GLY A 516 -24.51 18.28 27.42
CA GLY A 516 -23.92 17.94 26.12
C GLY A 516 -23.07 19.07 25.54
N LEU A 517 -23.27 19.37 24.26
CA LEU A 517 -22.62 20.48 23.57
C LEU A 517 -23.21 21.85 23.97
N ALA A 518 -24.41 21.89 24.55
CA ALA A 518 -25.05 23.15 24.92
C ALA A 518 -24.55 23.72 26.27
N GLU A 519 -23.67 23.02 26.99
CA GLU A 519 -23.29 23.39 28.36
C GLU A 519 -22.59 24.76 28.45
N GLY A 520 -23.34 25.77 28.91
CA GLY A 520 -22.82 27.13 29.09
C GLY A 520 -23.10 28.06 27.91
N ASP A 521 -23.71 27.55 26.85
CA ASP A 521 -24.05 28.33 25.65
C ASP A 521 -25.08 29.41 25.92
N ARG A 522 -25.01 30.48 25.13
CA ARG A 522 -25.97 31.60 25.18
C ARG A 522 -26.48 31.97 23.79
N TYR A 523 -27.78 32.18 23.69
CA TYR A 523 -28.47 32.40 22.41
C TYR A 523 -29.02 33.82 22.29
N PHE A 524 -28.85 34.45 21.12
CA PHE A 524 -29.39 35.77 20.83
C PHE A 524 -29.93 35.82 19.40
N SER A 525 -31.19 36.22 19.21
CA SER A 525 -31.79 36.31 17.87
C SER A 525 -31.59 35.01 17.08
N VAL A 526 -31.97 33.90 17.71
CA VAL A 526 -32.00 32.56 17.12
C VAL A 526 -33.44 32.09 17.27
N GLU A 527 -34.05 31.66 16.17
CA GLU A 527 -35.46 31.26 16.15
C GLU A 527 -35.62 29.75 15.98
N ASN A 528 -34.64 29.05 15.43
CA ASN A 528 -34.74 27.62 15.14
C ASN A 528 -33.68 26.82 15.91
N VAL A 529 -34.03 25.59 16.27
CA VAL A 529 -33.11 24.65 16.91
C VAL A 529 -33.24 23.29 16.26
N ILE A 530 -32.11 22.68 15.97
CA ILE A 530 -32.00 21.26 15.61
C ILE A 530 -31.30 20.57 16.78
N GLY A 531 -32.02 19.73 17.51
CA GLY A 531 -31.47 18.89 18.59
C GLY A 531 -30.60 17.75 18.05
N GLY A 532 -29.99 17.01 18.97
CA GLY A 532 -29.24 15.80 18.65
C GLY A 532 -30.06 14.53 18.85
N ASP A 533 -29.49 13.37 18.53
CA ASP A 533 -30.15 12.06 18.65
C ASP A 533 -30.37 11.58 20.11
N TRP A 534 -30.14 12.42 21.11
CA TRP A 534 -30.32 12.08 22.53
C TRP A 534 -31.47 12.89 23.08
N GLY A 535 -32.15 12.40 24.12
CA GLY A 535 -33.30 13.13 24.67
C GLY A 535 -33.02 14.61 24.95
N ASN A 536 -33.81 15.48 24.33
CA ASN A 536 -33.65 16.92 24.37
C ASN A 536 -34.77 17.55 25.18
N TYR A 537 -34.45 18.64 25.87
CA TYR A 537 -35.41 19.60 26.39
C TYR A 537 -35.15 20.92 25.68
N ILE A 538 -36.06 21.35 24.79
CA ILE A 538 -35.88 22.56 24.00
C ILE A 538 -37.11 23.46 24.17
N SER A 539 -36.88 24.69 24.60
CA SER A 539 -37.91 25.72 24.71
C SER A 539 -37.60 26.88 23.77
N GLY A 540 -38.56 27.22 22.92
CA GLY A 540 -38.55 28.40 22.08
C GLY A 540 -38.77 29.70 22.86
N ASN A 541 -39.00 30.78 22.12
CA ASN A 541 -39.24 32.13 22.63
C ASN A 541 -40.63 32.62 22.20
N ASP A 542 -40.85 33.93 22.07
CA ASP A 542 -42.15 34.49 21.65
C ASP A 542 -42.23 34.71 20.11
N ASP A 543 -41.18 34.37 19.37
CA ASP A 543 -41.12 34.44 17.91
C ASP A 543 -41.49 33.10 17.27
N ALA A 544 -41.84 33.11 15.99
CA ALA A 544 -42.18 31.87 15.27
C ALA A 544 -40.97 30.94 15.12
N ASN A 545 -40.88 29.91 15.98
CA ASN A 545 -39.77 29.00 16.08
C ASN A 545 -39.96 27.72 15.25
N ARG A 546 -38.85 27.13 14.79
CA ARG A 546 -38.83 25.76 14.28
C ARG A 546 -37.87 24.91 15.11
N ILE A 547 -38.42 23.95 15.83
CA ILE A 547 -37.66 23.10 16.76
C ILE A 547 -37.79 21.65 16.31
N SER A 548 -36.65 20.97 16.19
CA SER A 548 -36.57 19.54 15.94
C SER A 548 -35.88 18.86 17.12
N GLY A 549 -36.51 17.84 17.68
CA GLY A 549 -35.93 17.02 18.75
C GLY A 549 -34.87 16.08 18.20
N GLY A 550 -35.26 15.13 17.36
CA GLY A 550 -34.34 14.18 16.74
C GLY A 550 -34.79 12.75 16.99
N GLU A 551 -33.87 11.91 17.43
CA GLU A 551 -34.18 10.55 17.89
C GLU A 551 -34.22 10.53 19.43
N ASN A 552 -34.93 9.55 20.00
CA ASN A 552 -35.20 9.39 21.43
C ASN A 552 -36.21 10.41 21.99
N LEU A 553 -36.68 10.13 23.22
CA LEU A 553 -37.70 10.93 23.89
C LEU A 553 -37.25 12.37 24.08
N ASP A 554 -37.99 13.28 23.45
CA ASP A 554 -37.79 14.71 23.48
C ASP A 554 -38.95 15.45 24.19
N ILE A 555 -38.63 16.61 24.76
CA ILE A 555 -39.59 17.56 25.34
C ILE A 555 -39.38 18.91 24.65
N LEU A 556 -40.36 19.30 23.83
CA LEU A 556 -40.30 20.52 23.01
C LEU A 556 -41.40 21.49 23.42
N ARG A 557 -41.06 22.75 23.59
CA ARG A 557 -41.99 23.85 23.89
C ARG A 557 -41.82 24.95 22.85
N GLY A 558 -42.91 25.37 22.22
CA GLY A 558 -42.93 26.45 21.22
C GLY A 558 -42.69 27.81 21.86
N GLY A 559 -43.44 28.11 22.93
CA GLY A 559 -43.46 29.42 23.55
C GLY A 559 -44.58 30.27 22.96
N GLY A 560 -44.36 31.56 22.79
CA GLY A 560 -45.26 32.38 21.99
C GLY A 560 -44.88 32.30 20.52
N GLY A 561 -45.81 32.54 19.60
CA GLY A 561 -45.45 32.62 18.18
C GLY A 561 -46.42 31.88 17.28
N SER A 562 -45.88 31.13 16.33
CA SER A 562 -46.63 30.26 15.43
C SER A 562 -45.62 29.26 14.93
N ASP A 563 -45.47 28.23 15.74
CA ASP A 563 -44.26 27.44 15.80
C ASP A 563 -44.40 26.16 14.99
N THR A 564 -43.27 25.52 14.75
CA THR A 564 -43.24 24.18 14.19
C THR A 564 -42.37 23.30 15.05
N LEU A 565 -43.01 22.37 15.75
CA LEU A 565 -42.35 21.41 16.64
C LEU A 565 -42.35 20.03 15.98
N ILE A 566 -41.19 19.39 15.95
CA ILE A 566 -40.99 18.06 15.38
C ILE A 566 -40.31 17.21 16.44
N GLY A 567 -41.00 16.22 16.99
CA GLY A 567 -40.45 15.26 17.95
C GLY A 567 -39.39 14.41 17.28
N GLY A 568 -39.83 13.48 16.44
CA GLY A 568 -38.98 12.66 15.59
C GLY A 568 -39.17 11.18 15.89
N GLY A 569 -38.23 10.55 16.57
CA GLY A 569 -38.28 9.13 16.93
C GLY A 569 -38.47 8.89 18.42
N GLU A 570 -39.14 7.79 18.78
CA GLU A 570 -39.55 7.44 20.15
C GLU A 570 -40.68 8.35 20.69
N ALA A 571 -41.04 8.19 21.97
CA ALA A 571 -42.24 8.81 22.54
C ALA A 571 -41.98 10.24 23.03
N ASP A 572 -42.45 11.23 22.27
CA ASP A 572 -42.13 12.65 22.50
C ASP A 572 -43.23 13.44 23.22
N GLU A 573 -42.86 14.58 23.80
CA GLU A 573 -43.77 15.56 24.41
C GLU A 573 -43.61 16.93 23.74
N LEU A 574 -44.65 17.38 23.05
CA LEU A 574 -44.69 18.66 22.32
C LEU A 574 -45.79 19.56 22.90
N GLU A 575 -45.44 20.80 23.22
CA GLU A 575 -46.35 21.84 23.71
C GLU A 575 -46.18 23.09 22.84
N GLY A 576 -47.21 23.48 22.08
CA GLY A 576 -47.16 24.68 21.21
C GLY A 576 -47.21 25.99 22.01
N ASP A 577 -47.84 25.95 23.19
CA ASP A 577 -48.05 27.08 24.09
C ASP A 577 -48.97 28.16 23.49
N GLY A 578 -48.46 29.20 22.82
CA GLY A 578 -49.25 30.34 22.39
C GLY A 578 -49.01 30.71 20.94
N GLY A 579 -49.91 30.37 20.03
CA GLY A 579 -49.70 30.61 18.61
C GLY A 579 -50.64 29.81 17.74
N ASN A 580 -50.47 29.89 16.42
CA ASN A 580 -51.06 28.88 15.54
C ASN A 580 -49.95 27.91 15.17
N ASP A 581 -49.84 26.82 15.92
CA ASP A 581 -48.67 25.97 15.92
C ASP A 581 -48.85 24.73 15.04
N ARG A 582 -47.73 24.13 14.65
CA ARG A 582 -47.69 22.89 13.88
C ARG A 582 -46.87 21.86 14.65
N LEU A 583 -47.55 20.89 15.23
CA LEU A 583 -46.92 19.85 16.04
C LEU A 583 -46.90 18.54 15.26
N PHE A 584 -45.71 17.98 15.12
CA PHE A 584 -45.45 16.71 14.45
C PHE A 584 -44.77 15.76 15.44
N GLY A 585 -45.49 14.74 15.93
CA GLY A 585 -44.94 13.77 16.88
C GLY A 585 -43.84 12.92 16.24
N GLY A 586 -44.17 12.24 15.14
CA GLY A 586 -43.22 11.45 14.38
C GLY A 586 -43.48 9.96 14.55
N ALA A 587 -42.52 9.19 15.02
CA ALA A 587 -42.66 7.77 15.28
C ALA A 587 -42.56 7.51 16.78
N GLY A 588 -43.62 7.02 17.43
CA GLY A 588 -43.58 7.02 18.88
C GLY A 588 -44.89 6.72 19.55
N LYS A 589 -45.06 7.28 20.74
CA LYS A 589 -46.34 7.33 21.46
C LYS A 589 -46.41 8.71 22.05
N ASP A 590 -46.82 9.64 21.22
CA ASP A 590 -46.47 11.04 21.43
C ASP A 590 -47.56 11.76 22.20
N ARG A 591 -47.17 12.80 22.92
CA ARG A 591 -48.07 13.70 23.64
C ARG A 591 -47.96 15.09 23.02
N LEU A 592 -48.99 15.50 22.29
CA LEU A 592 -49.06 16.81 21.64
C LEU A 592 -50.14 17.66 22.32
N ASP A 593 -49.80 18.87 22.72
CA ASP A 593 -50.70 19.90 23.24
C ASP A 593 -50.54 21.18 22.41
N GLY A 594 -51.55 21.57 21.64
CA GLY A 594 -51.53 22.75 20.77
C GLY A 594 -51.36 24.03 21.59
N GLY A 595 -52.28 24.26 22.53
CA GLY A 595 -52.19 25.39 23.46
C GLY A 595 -53.21 26.46 23.11
N HIS A 596 -52.78 27.70 22.93
CA HIS A 596 -53.64 28.82 22.58
C HIS A 596 -53.48 29.21 21.12
N GLY A 597 -54.53 29.02 20.33
CA GLY A 597 -54.63 29.46 18.94
C GLY A 597 -55.15 28.33 18.07
N ASN A 598 -55.03 28.45 16.76
CA ASN A 598 -55.57 27.45 15.83
C ASN A 598 -54.43 26.53 15.39
N ASP A 599 -54.32 25.39 16.06
CA ASP A 599 -53.17 24.52 15.95
C ASP A 599 -53.38 23.41 14.92
N THR A 600 -52.28 22.84 14.42
CA THR A 600 -52.28 21.66 13.57
C THR A 600 -51.45 20.56 14.20
N LEU A 601 -52.11 19.48 14.62
CA LEU A 601 -51.48 18.36 15.30
C LEU A 601 -51.48 17.13 14.40
N LEU A 602 -50.29 16.56 14.17
CA LEU A 602 -50.10 15.27 13.52
C LEU A 602 -49.27 14.37 14.45
N GLY A 603 -49.92 13.38 15.07
CA GLY A 603 -49.24 12.40 15.94
C GLY A 603 -48.14 11.67 15.18
N GLY A 604 -48.48 11.11 14.02
CA GLY A 604 -47.53 10.34 13.22
C GLY A 604 -47.83 8.85 13.38
N SER A 605 -46.82 7.99 13.42
CA SER A 605 -47.03 6.55 13.66
C SER A 605 -46.90 6.27 15.15
N GLY A 606 -47.89 5.64 15.76
CA GLY A 606 -47.84 5.51 17.20
C GLY A 606 -49.16 5.16 17.84
N ALA A 607 -49.26 5.41 19.13
CA ALA A 607 -50.55 5.48 19.79
C ALA A 607 -50.56 6.78 20.57
N ASP A 608 -51.01 7.84 19.91
CA ASP A 608 -50.68 9.20 20.30
C ASP A 608 -51.82 9.84 21.11
N ARG A 609 -51.46 10.89 21.84
CA ARG A 609 -52.38 11.69 22.66
C ARG A 609 -52.33 13.12 22.18
N LEU A 610 -53.39 13.55 21.52
CA LEU A 610 -53.49 14.86 20.89
C LEU A 610 -54.49 15.72 21.66
N LYS A 611 -54.08 16.93 22.02
CA LYS A 611 -54.91 17.91 22.73
C LYS A 611 -54.82 19.24 22.00
N GLY A 612 -55.94 19.75 21.51
CA GLY A 612 -55.99 21.02 20.79
C GLY A 612 -55.87 22.21 21.74
N SER A 613 -56.55 22.10 22.89
CA SER A 613 -56.73 23.17 23.88
C SER A 613 -57.67 24.28 23.39
N TYR A 614 -57.17 25.50 23.18
CA TYR A 614 -58.01 26.67 22.92
C TYR A 614 -57.85 27.14 21.48
N GLY A 615 -58.93 27.08 20.71
CA GLY A 615 -58.98 27.63 19.37
C GLY A 615 -59.70 26.67 18.45
N ASN A 616 -59.55 26.87 17.15
CA ASN A 616 -60.14 26.00 16.14
C ASN A 616 -59.02 25.10 15.59
N ASP A 617 -58.88 23.92 16.18
CA ASP A 617 -57.71 23.08 15.94
C ASP A 617 -57.92 22.10 14.80
N THR A 618 -56.82 21.68 14.19
CA THR A 618 -56.81 20.71 13.10
C THR A 618 -56.02 19.47 13.51
N PHE A 619 -56.72 18.36 13.70
CA PHE A 619 -56.11 17.06 13.97
C PHE A 619 -55.96 16.30 12.66
N VAL A 620 -54.71 16.01 12.27
CA VAL A 620 -54.37 15.38 11.01
C VAL A 620 -54.09 13.90 11.22
N PHE A 621 -54.76 13.04 10.45
CA PHE A 621 -54.55 11.60 10.49
C PHE A 621 -54.14 11.05 9.12
N ARG A 622 -53.23 10.07 9.13
CA ARG A 622 -52.72 9.37 7.96
C ARG A 622 -52.80 7.86 8.17
N LYS A 623 -52.77 7.10 7.09
CA LYS A 623 -52.68 5.64 7.16
C LYS A 623 -51.32 5.22 7.77
N GLY A 624 -51.35 4.21 8.64
CA GLY A 624 -50.19 3.79 9.44
C GLY A 624 -49.95 4.67 10.66
N GLY A 625 -50.92 5.53 11.02
CA GLY A 625 -50.81 6.39 12.19
C GLY A 625 -50.98 5.65 13.52
N GLY A 626 -51.59 4.47 13.50
CA GLY A 626 -51.85 3.69 14.70
C GLY A 626 -53.07 4.20 15.48
N ALA A 627 -53.05 4.04 16.80
CA ALA A 627 -54.25 4.11 17.65
C ALA A 627 -54.25 5.35 18.55
N ASP A 628 -54.85 6.43 18.04
CA ASP A 628 -54.73 7.77 18.61
C ASP A 628 -55.94 8.19 19.45
N ASN A 629 -55.70 9.07 20.41
CA ASN A 629 -56.73 9.70 21.24
C ASN A 629 -56.68 11.22 21.09
N VAL A 630 -57.79 11.81 20.66
CA VAL A 630 -58.01 13.26 20.76
C VAL A 630 -58.75 13.55 22.05
N LEU A 631 -58.16 14.37 22.92
CA LEU A 631 -58.58 14.50 24.32
C LEU A 631 -59.72 15.50 24.55
N ASP A 632 -59.87 16.50 23.69
CA ASP A 632 -60.73 17.67 23.89
C ASP A 632 -61.39 18.20 22.61
N PHE A 633 -61.67 17.31 21.64
CA PHE A 633 -62.27 17.69 20.37
C PHE A 633 -63.63 18.41 20.54
N LEU A 634 -63.78 19.60 19.96
CA LEU A 634 -64.99 20.42 19.96
C LEU A 634 -65.68 20.41 18.59
N PRO A 635 -66.78 19.66 18.41
CA PRO A 635 -67.50 19.63 17.14
C PRO A 635 -68.02 21.01 16.72
N GLY A 636 -67.78 21.38 15.46
CA GLY A 636 -68.13 22.68 14.87
C GLY A 636 -67.07 23.78 15.04
N GLU A 637 -66.08 23.58 15.91
CA GLU A 637 -64.92 24.48 16.08
C GLU A 637 -63.66 23.80 15.52
N ASP A 638 -63.42 22.55 15.94
CA ASP A 638 -62.28 21.76 15.50
C ASP A 638 -62.53 21.03 14.18
N THR A 639 -61.43 20.73 13.51
CA THR A 639 -61.37 20.02 12.24
C THR A 639 -60.62 18.70 12.39
N LEU A 640 -61.30 17.61 12.06
CA LEU A 640 -60.68 16.32 11.81
C LEU A 640 -60.26 16.26 10.33
N LYS A 641 -58.96 16.37 10.07
CA LYS A 641 -58.38 16.31 8.73
C LYS A 641 -57.80 14.94 8.46
N LEU A 642 -58.17 14.39 7.31
CA LEU A 642 -57.74 13.08 6.89
C LEU A 642 -56.88 13.21 5.62
N ASP A 643 -55.58 12.93 5.73
CA ASP A 643 -54.54 13.26 4.74
C ASP A 643 -53.90 11.99 4.17
N ASP A 644 -54.47 11.40 3.11
CA ASP A 644 -53.83 10.31 2.36
C ASP A 644 -54.30 10.24 0.89
N THR A 645 -53.33 10.16 -0.02
CA THR A 645 -53.50 9.87 -1.45
C THR A 645 -54.09 8.48 -1.78
N LEU A 646 -54.18 7.57 -0.81
CA LEU A 646 -54.72 6.21 -0.95
C LEU A 646 -56.16 6.05 -0.49
N TRP A 647 -56.79 7.13 -0.02
CA TRP A 647 -58.22 7.13 0.19
C TRP A 647 -58.86 7.31 -1.16
N ASP A 648 -59.95 6.58 -1.42
CA ASP A 648 -60.72 6.84 -2.61
C ASP A 648 -61.16 8.31 -2.53
N ARG A 649 -60.56 9.18 -3.36
CA ARG A 649 -60.87 10.60 -3.45
C ARG A 649 -62.35 10.85 -3.79
N SER A 650 -63.14 9.79 -4.00
CA SER A 650 -64.59 9.79 -4.12
C SER A 650 -65.36 9.75 -2.78
N LEU A 651 -64.70 9.53 -1.63
CA LEU A 651 -65.37 9.52 -0.32
C LEU A 651 -65.80 10.93 0.09
N THR A 652 -67.11 11.09 0.26
CA THR A 652 -67.73 12.30 0.80
C THR A 652 -67.64 12.33 2.34
N PRO A 653 -67.70 13.51 2.98
CA PRO A 653 -67.75 13.62 4.45
C PRO A 653 -68.82 12.72 5.08
N GLY A 654 -70.02 12.61 4.48
CA GLY A 654 -71.07 11.71 4.95
C GLY A 654 -70.75 10.21 4.84
N GLN A 655 -69.90 9.80 3.90
CA GLN A 655 -69.43 8.41 3.82
C GLN A 655 -68.37 8.08 4.86
N VAL A 656 -67.55 9.07 5.26
CA VAL A 656 -66.63 8.94 6.40
C VAL A 656 -67.39 8.90 7.72
N LEU A 657 -68.45 9.72 7.84
CA LEU A 657 -69.32 9.74 9.00
C LEU A 657 -69.91 8.35 9.32
N ASN A 658 -70.28 7.58 8.28
CA ASN A 658 -70.78 6.20 8.42
C ASN A 658 -69.74 5.18 8.91
N ARG A 659 -68.46 5.54 8.99
CA ARG A 659 -67.39 4.68 9.51
C ARG A 659 -67.10 4.90 10.99
N PHE A 660 -67.66 5.95 11.58
CA PHE A 660 -67.63 6.11 13.02
C PHE A 660 -68.53 5.09 13.69
N GLY A 661 -68.07 4.58 14.82
CA GLY A 661 -68.84 3.74 15.72
C GLY A 661 -68.44 4.01 17.16
N ASP A 662 -69.04 3.25 18.08
CA ASP A 662 -68.67 3.29 19.49
C ASP A 662 -67.71 2.17 19.83
N ASP A 663 -66.69 2.46 20.65
CA ASP A 663 -65.85 1.43 21.24
C ASP A 663 -66.58 0.70 22.39
N SER A 664 -65.89 -0.27 23.02
CA SER A 664 -66.43 -1.03 24.16
C SER A 664 -66.77 -0.18 25.39
N SER A 665 -66.35 1.08 25.42
CA SER A 665 -66.59 2.05 26.48
C SER A 665 -67.61 3.13 26.08
N GLY A 666 -68.19 3.05 24.88
CA GLY A 666 -69.18 4.01 24.38
C GLY A 666 -68.56 5.31 23.86
N ARG A 667 -67.27 5.32 23.51
CA ARG A 667 -66.58 6.49 22.94
C ARG A 667 -66.65 6.46 21.43
N VAL A 668 -66.79 7.63 20.81
CA VAL A 668 -66.81 7.78 19.35
C VAL A 668 -65.43 7.47 18.78
N VAL A 669 -65.36 6.46 17.93
CA VAL A 669 -64.14 5.97 17.28
C VAL A 669 -64.32 5.89 15.77
N LEU A 670 -63.33 6.35 15.04
CA LEU A 670 -63.17 6.08 13.62
C LEU A 670 -62.08 5.02 13.44
N ASP A 671 -62.49 3.83 13.02
CA ASP A 671 -61.60 2.71 12.72
C ASP A 671 -61.26 2.70 11.22
N PHE A 672 -59.96 2.80 10.91
CA PHE A 672 -59.45 2.78 9.54
C PHE A 672 -59.10 1.37 9.05
N GLY A 673 -59.12 0.38 9.94
CA GLY A 673 -58.66 -0.97 9.69
C GLY A 673 -57.14 -1.10 9.72
N GLY A 674 -56.64 -2.33 9.92
CA GLY A 674 -55.20 -2.58 10.00
C GLY A 674 -54.54 -2.18 11.33
N GLY A 675 -55.34 -1.80 12.34
CA GLY A 675 -54.86 -1.36 13.66
C GLY A 675 -54.87 0.16 13.83
N ASP A 676 -55.16 0.91 12.76
CA ASP A 676 -55.25 2.37 12.77
C ASP A 676 -56.64 2.82 13.24
N SER A 677 -56.72 3.71 14.24
CA SER A 677 -57.99 4.25 14.74
C SER A 677 -57.79 5.59 15.43
N VAL A 678 -58.81 6.46 15.39
CA VAL A 678 -58.86 7.67 16.22
C VAL A 678 -60.06 7.62 17.15
N THR A 679 -59.82 7.82 18.44
CA THR A 679 -60.85 7.96 19.49
C THR A 679 -61.02 9.42 19.84
N LEU A 680 -62.24 9.95 19.70
CA LEU A 680 -62.59 11.32 20.10
C LEU A 680 -63.18 11.30 21.51
N ILE A 681 -62.41 11.74 22.49
CA ILE A 681 -62.85 11.77 23.89
C ILE A 681 -63.73 12.99 24.12
N GLY A 682 -64.90 12.79 24.72
CA GLY A 682 -65.85 13.86 25.06
C GLY A 682 -66.92 14.13 23.99
N VAL A 683 -66.79 13.55 22.79
CA VAL A 683 -67.84 13.59 21.76
C VAL A 683 -68.87 12.49 22.06
N GLU A 684 -70.13 12.87 22.27
CA GLU A 684 -71.20 11.93 22.64
C GLU A 684 -71.88 11.29 21.43
N ARG A 685 -71.93 11.99 20.28
CA ARG A 685 -72.71 11.56 19.11
C ARG A 685 -72.01 11.87 17.80
N VAL A 686 -71.98 10.90 16.89
CA VAL A 686 -71.40 11.04 15.55
C VAL A 686 -72.05 12.17 14.74
N GLU A 687 -73.35 12.42 14.93
CA GLU A 687 -74.09 13.47 14.22
C GLU A 687 -73.52 14.89 14.46
N GLU A 688 -72.77 15.10 15.55
CA GLU A 688 -72.15 16.38 15.87
C GLU A 688 -70.97 16.70 14.93
N LEU A 689 -70.42 15.71 14.23
CA LEU A 689 -69.22 15.83 13.39
C LEU A 689 -69.51 16.29 11.94
N GLU A 690 -70.78 16.49 11.55
CA GLU A 690 -71.17 16.78 10.15
C GLU A 690 -70.41 17.97 9.51
N ASN A 691 -70.01 18.96 10.32
CA ASN A 691 -69.29 20.16 9.85
C ASN A 691 -67.81 20.21 10.25
N SER A 692 -67.28 19.15 10.86
CA SER A 692 -65.92 19.11 11.40
C SER A 692 -64.96 18.19 10.62
N ILE A 693 -65.44 17.54 9.55
CA ILE A 693 -64.62 16.58 8.79
C ILE A 693 -64.14 17.20 7.48
N LEU A 694 -62.83 17.17 7.27
CA LEU A 694 -62.17 17.62 6.04
C LEU A 694 -61.41 16.47 5.38
N ILE A 695 -61.72 16.19 4.11
CA ILE A 695 -61.10 15.12 3.29
C ILE A 695 -60.38 15.77 2.12
N PHE A 696 -59.11 15.40 1.88
CA PHE A 696 -58.28 15.94 0.80
C PHE A 696 -57.66 14.88 -0.11
#